data_AF-A0A1V6D5Y6-F1
#
_entry.id   AF-A0A1V6D5Y6-F1
#
_cell.length_a   1.000
_cell.length_b   1.000
_cell.length_c   1.000
_cell.angle_alpha   90.00
_cell.angle_beta   90.00
_cell.angle_gamma   90.00
#
_symmetry.space_group_name_H-M   'P 1'
#
loop_
_entity.id
_entity.type
_entity.pdbx_description
1 polymer ?
#
loop_
_entity_poly.entity_id
_entity_poly.type
_entity_poly.pdbx_seq_one_letter_code
_entity_poly.pdbx_strand_id
1 'polypeptide(L)'
;MAGWDFYETGLAGGTQGLPADSGATPRTITSVTNPNLSFQFAPYAGNNAVYLDGPNNATLTLNTPGQFQALAFLETTRTMSWYATLNFADGSSTTTTTWSDPDWTSNPGPADRALTSYGLKNTNSSFYSNYLWMAGREYILSPADQAKTLNSITFTTTSSAGQQLAMFAVSGASGTSGYAASQTYGNALNVTGDATIDVRNSLDATMGSLTIGSHTLSLTGDSGASLTLGTATLTGNATFNTAANTSLTLGPVGDGGAGYGLTKSGAGTMTLKGRSTYGGATVINEGTVRLTGTTSALGNIMPMGDSITDGSSYASTHAGYRGYLYDLLTADGYSFTYVGSLTVNQDDLPASQRFHEGHSGWNVVQILNGITGSNWLNVNPDIITLMIGTNNRGGGAAGVPSAMNDYSQLIDAITSRQPDALILAAQIVPIPSQDAFVTAFNSALAGLVSTKKAAGANIALLDLYTGYPTPYSTTMPDNLHPSDIGYAWMGQKWYEAIVANLGIAGDNGLPAATDLYLGGGATLDLNGVNQTLASLNDSGGTGGQIINGAADTPLTLTLNPASGMATFSGSISDSGAANAISLVKSGDGTQVLAGASDYSGGTTILAGTLLVTNTSGSATGSGDVLVSAGTLGGDGFIAGTVTVAGGAHLAPGTSPGTLHTGSLVLDGGSFFDVELSPTLWDMVDVTGTVSVDDAILNLILTGSFASYGGSQYIIVQNDGSLDMIPDIFRYLPEGTSFEIDGSQFVITYTGNDGNDIVLTAVPEPATMALLALAATGLGGYIRRRSTRRGAGKPGRAA
;
A
#
# COMPACT_ATOMS: atom_id res chain seq x y z
N MET A 1 24.56 33.81 47.13
CA MET A 1 25.47 33.14 48.10
C MET A 1 26.89 33.65 47.92
N ALA A 2 27.35 34.61 48.72
CA ALA A 2 28.75 35.05 48.65
C ALA A 2 29.66 33.93 49.20
N GLY A 3 30.64 33.47 48.41
CA GLY A 3 31.62 32.45 48.81
C GLY A 3 31.31 30.99 48.45
N TRP A 4 30.30 30.73 47.60
CA TRP A 4 29.93 29.37 47.17
C TRP A 4 29.71 29.28 45.64
N ASP A 5 30.14 28.18 45.04
CA ASP A 5 30.03 27.85 43.60
C ASP A 5 29.12 26.62 43.39
N PHE A 6 28.13 26.71 42.51
CA PHE A 6 27.30 25.55 42.13
C PHE A 6 28.09 24.57 41.24
N TYR A 7 27.86 23.28 41.39
CA TYR A 7 28.49 22.23 40.57
C TYR A 7 27.52 21.07 40.29
N GLU A 8 27.80 20.32 39.23
CA GLU A 8 27.14 19.05 38.92
C GLU A 8 28.13 17.90 39.15
N THR A 9 27.64 16.78 39.71
CA THR A 9 28.50 15.62 39.97
C THR A 9 29.03 15.04 38.66
N GLY A 10 30.35 15.03 38.47
CA GLY A 10 31.00 14.48 37.26
C GLY A 10 31.51 15.51 36.23
N LEU A 11 31.38 16.82 36.51
CA LEU A 11 31.88 17.90 35.62
C LEU A 11 32.90 18.79 36.34
N ALA A 12 33.93 19.25 35.62
CA ALA A 12 34.96 20.15 36.16
C ALA A 12 34.38 21.57 36.35
N GLY A 13 34.53 22.11 37.57
CA GLY A 13 33.78 23.28 38.06
C GLY A 13 34.05 24.62 37.39
N GLY A 14 33.01 25.46 37.35
CA GLY A 14 33.05 26.87 36.99
C GLY A 14 32.61 27.76 38.16
N THR A 15 33.08 29.01 38.16
CA THR A 15 32.74 30.06 39.13
C THR A 15 31.26 30.45 39.02
N GLN A 16 30.53 30.42 40.15
CA GLN A 16 29.14 30.88 40.37
C GLN A 16 28.08 30.59 39.28
N GLY A 17 27.72 29.32 39.09
CA GLY A 17 26.56 28.93 38.27
C GLY A 17 26.55 27.42 38.05
N LEU A 18 25.58 26.91 37.27
CA LEU A 18 25.71 25.55 36.73
C LEU A 18 27.01 25.48 35.86
N PRO A 19 27.62 24.30 35.64
CA PRO A 19 28.89 24.21 34.91
C PRO A 19 28.80 24.84 33.50
N ALA A 20 29.80 25.63 33.11
CA ALA A 20 29.85 26.27 31.79
C ALA A 20 29.72 25.25 30.67
N ASP A 21 28.78 25.46 29.75
CA ASP A 21 28.58 24.63 28.57
C ASP A 21 29.34 25.29 27.41
N SER A 22 30.59 24.88 27.17
CA SER A 22 31.43 25.45 26.11
C SER A 22 31.19 24.79 24.73
N GLY A 23 30.13 23.98 24.58
CA GLY A 23 29.79 23.24 23.36
C GLY A 23 28.73 23.94 22.49
N ALA A 24 28.66 23.55 21.21
CA ALA A 24 27.71 24.10 20.22
C ALA A 24 26.27 23.58 20.35
N THR A 25 26.04 22.54 21.17
CA THR A 25 24.73 21.93 21.43
C THR A 25 24.22 22.35 22.81
N PRO A 26 23.06 23.02 22.91
CA PRO A 26 22.49 23.44 24.19
C PRO A 26 22.13 22.23 25.05
N ARG A 27 22.58 22.20 26.32
CA ARG A 27 22.18 21.17 27.27
C ARG A 27 20.72 21.33 27.70
N THR A 28 20.05 20.20 27.89
CA THR A 28 18.68 20.11 28.39
C THR A 28 18.63 19.35 29.71
N ILE A 29 17.81 19.82 30.65
CA ILE A 29 17.54 19.15 31.93
C ILE A 29 16.04 18.88 32.05
N THR A 30 15.65 17.62 32.27
CA THR A 30 14.26 17.22 32.47
C THR A 30 13.89 17.21 33.95
N SER A 31 12.72 17.74 34.31
CA SER A 31 12.23 17.76 35.69
C SER A 31 11.86 16.36 36.17
N VAL A 32 12.27 16.00 37.39
CA VAL A 32 11.93 14.70 38.00
C VAL A 32 10.46 14.65 38.44
N THR A 33 9.83 15.79 38.72
CA THR A 33 8.43 15.89 39.13
C THR A 33 7.46 16.04 37.96
N ASN A 34 7.95 16.49 36.80
CA ASN A 34 7.20 16.57 35.55
C ASN A 34 8.11 16.16 34.37
N PRO A 35 8.07 14.88 33.94
CA PRO A 35 8.95 14.38 32.88
C PRO A 35 8.75 15.06 31.52
N ASN A 36 7.63 15.75 31.31
CA ASN A 36 7.34 16.49 30.08
C ASN A 36 7.97 17.89 30.08
N LEU A 37 8.47 18.36 31.23
CA LEU A 37 9.11 19.65 31.38
C LEU A 37 10.62 19.50 31.24
N SER A 38 11.17 20.21 30.24
CA SER A 38 12.61 20.29 30.01
C SER A 38 13.08 21.73 29.98
N PHE A 39 14.17 22.01 30.69
CA PHE A 39 14.86 23.30 30.73
C PHE A 39 16.08 23.24 29.82
N GLN A 40 16.10 24.03 28.76
CA GLN A 40 17.23 24.15 27.85
C GLN A 40 18.09 25.35 28.26
N PHE A 41 19.39 25.14 28.44
CA PHE A 41 20.34 26.18 28.78
C PHE A 41 21.11 26.59 27.53
N ALA A 42 21.13 27.88 27.20
CA ALA A 42 21.99 28.39 26.16
C ALA A 42 23.47 28.26 26.59
N PRO A 43 24.43 28.12 25.66
CA PRO A 43 25.85 28.17 25.98
C PRO A 43 26.22 29.48 26.69
N TYR A 44 26.95 29.40 27.82
CA TYR A 44 27.39 30.57 28.58
C TYR A 44 28.83 30.41 29.09
N ALA A 45 29.55 31.54 29.17
CA ALA A 45 30.93 31.60 29.65
C ALA A 45 31.07 32.19 31.08
N GLY A 46 29.96 32.41 31.79
CA GLY A 46 29.94 33.01 33.14
C GLY A 46 28.62 32.77 33.88
N ASN A 47 28.37 33.47 35.00
CA ASN A 47 27.19 33.25 35.86
C ASN A 47 25.87 33.27 35.07
N ASN A 48 25.10 32.18 35.17
CA ASN A 48 23.85 31.98 34.43
C ASN A 48 22.58 32.10 35.28
N ALA A 49 22.69 32.68 36.48
CA ALA A 49 21.57 32.83 37.39
C ALA A 49 21.33 34.29 37.79
N VAL A 50 20.05 34.65 37.93
CA VAL A 50 19.65 35.93 38.53
C VAL A 50 19.66 35.77 40.05
N TYR A 51 20.50 36.55 40.72
CA TYR A 51 20.66 36.49 42.18
C TYR A 51 19.98 37.69 42.85
N LEU A 52 19.16 37.41 43.86
CA LEU A 52 18.50 38.41 44.70
C LEU A 52 18.77 38.13 46.19
N ASP A 53 19.01 39.18 46.97
CA ASP A 53 19.29 39.12 48.41
C ASP A 53 18.45 40.16 49.15
N GLY A 54 17.79 39.75 50.23
CA GLY A 54 16.84 40.58 50.97
C GLY A 54 15.66 41.02 50.12
N PRO A 55 15.00 42.14 50.48
CA PRO A 55 13.91 42.67 49.67
C PRO A 55 14.48 43.33 48.41
N ASN A 56 14.35 42.66 47.27
CA ASN A 56 14.90 43.13 45.99
C ASN A 56 14.09 42.60 44.81
N ASN A 57 14.31 43.16 43.61
CA ASN A 57 13.72 42.67 42.38
C ASN A 57 14.69 42.70 41.20
N ALA A 58 14.43 41.84 40.22
CA ALA A 58 15.11 41.84 38.93
C ALA A 58 14.12 41.48 37.82
N THR A 59 14.31 42.09 36.65
CA THR A 59 13.44 41.86 35.48
C THR A 59 14.20 41.10 34.39
N LEU A 60 13.63 39.97 33.98
CA LEU A 60 14.00 39.25 32.77
C LEU A 60 13.17 39.77 31.60
N THR A 61 13.81 40.44 30.65
CA THR A 61 13.18 40.84 29.38
C THR A 61 13.34 39.72 28.36
N LEU A 62 12.24 39.34 27.71
CA LEU A 62 12.28 38.30 26.69
C LEU A 62 12.86 38.87 25.39
N ASN A 63 13.87 38.21 24.83
CA ASN A 63 14.43 38.57 23.52
C ASN A 63 13.38 38.44 22.39
N THR A 64 12.40 37.56 22.58
CA THR A 64 11.26 37.38 21.68
C THR A 64 10.00 37.29 22.54
N PRO A 65 9.26 38.40 22.71
CA PRO A 65 7.97 38.38 23.41
C PRO A 65 6.99 37.38 22.78
N GLY A 66 6.17 36.71 23.59
CA GLY A 66 5.29 35.64 23.11
C GLY A 66 4.09 35.34 24.03
N GLN A 67 3.12 34.56 23.53
CA GLN A 67 1.96 34.09 24.30
C GLN A 67 2.26 32.72 24.91
N PHE A 68 1.86 32.50 26.16
CA PHE A 68 2.16 31.27 26.91
C PHE A 68 0.93 30.74 27.66
N GLN A 69 0.72 29.43 27.66
CA GLN A 69 -0.29 28.76 28.48
C GLN A 69 0.17 28.60 29.94
N ALA A 70 1.45 28.28 30.12
CA ALA A 70 2.06 28.10 31.42
C ALA A 70 3.55 28.48 31.37
N LEU A 71 4.09 28.84 32.53
CA LEU A 71 5.50 29.09 32.77
C LEU A 71 6.01 28.14 33.85
N ALA A 72 7.25 27.72 33.72
CA ALA A 72 7.97 26.95 34.71
C ALA A 72 9.27 27.65 35.09
N PHE A 73 9.53 27.75 36.39
CA PHE A 73 10.72 28.40 36.95
C PHE A 73 11.59 27.36 37.65
N LEU A 74 12.89 27.44 37.42
CA LEU A 74 13.89 26.58 38.07
C LEU A 74 14.76 27.42 39.01
N GLU A 75 14.69 27.12 40.30
CA GLU A 75 15.24 27.99 41.35
C GLU A 75 15.94 27.25 42.51
N THR A 76 16.70 27.99 43.32
CA THR A 76 17.05 27.59 44.69
C THR A 76 17.08 28.81 45.66
N THR A 77 16.84 28.59 46.96
CA THR A 77 16.77 29.67 47.96
C THR A 77 17.54 29.44 49.26
N ARG A 78 17.81 30.50 50.03
CA ARG A 78 18.23 30.46 51.44
C ARG A 78 17.10 30.92 52.37
N THR A 79 16.02 30.15 52.44
CA THR A 79 14.79 30.53 53.17
C THR A 79 14.25 31.84 52.61
N MET A 80 13.55 31.81 51.47
CA MET A 80 13.10 33.02 50.78
C MET A 80 11.63 32.92 50.37
N SER A 81 10.89 34.00 50.57
CA SER A 81 9.59 34.25 49.94
C SER A 81 9.75 35.15 48.70
N TRP A 82 9.18 34.72 47.58
CA TRP A 82 9.26 35.43 46.32
C TRP A 82 8.03 35.19 45.44
N TYR A 83 7.82 36.07 44.47
CA TYR A 83 6.79 35.94 43.43
C TYR A 83 7.29 36.51 42.11
N ALA A 84 6.60 36.16 41.02
CA ALA A 84 6.85 36.73 39.69
C ALA A 84 5.70 37.65 39.29
N THR A 85 6.04 38.77 38.66
CA THR A 85 5.08 39.64 37.98
C THR A 85 5.31 39.53 36.47
N LEU A 86 4.31 39.02 35.77
CA LEU A 86 4.27 38.85 34.32
C LEU A 86 3.82 40.17 33.69
N ASN A 87 4.69 40.82 32.90
CA ASN A 87 4.42 42.10 32.28
C ASN A 87 4.13 41.92 30.78
N PHE A 88 2.91 42.27 30.37
CA PHE A 88 2.44 42.05 29.01
C PHE A 88 2.65 43.28 28.12
N ALA A 89 2.72 43.06 26.81
CA ALA A 89 2.96 44.11 25.81
C ALA A 89 1.81 45.13 25.72
N ASP A 90 0.61 44.76 26.17
CA ASP A 90 -0.55 45.66 26.28
C ASP A 90 -0.49 46.61 27.48
N GLY A 91 0.58 46.53 28.28
CA GLY A 91 0.79 47.33 29.49
C GLY A 91 0.12 46.76 30.75
N SER A 92 -0.63 45.66 30.65
CA SER A 92 -1.18 44.95 31.81
C SER A 92 -0.12 44.07 32.49
N SER A 93 -0.36 43.69 33.73
CA SER A 93 0.49 42.74 34.46
C SER A 93 -0.31 41.81 35.35
N THR A 94 0.22 40.60 35.55
CA THR A 94 -0.34 39.58 36.45
C THR A 94 0.74 39.12 37.41
N THR A 95 0.43 39.09 38.71
CA THR A 95 1.36 38.60 39.74
C THR A 95 0.98 37.18 40.15
N THR A 96 1.98 36.30 40.19
CA THR A 96 1.80 34.91 40.61
C THR A 96 1.50 34.81 42.11
N THR A 97 1.16 33.61 42.57
CA THR A 97 1.19 33.32 44.00
C THR A 97 2.60 33.51 44.56
N THR A 98 2.68 33.88 45.85
CA THR A 98 3.95 33.93 46.56
C THR A 98 4.37 32.52 46.95
N TRP A 99 5.57 32.13 46.52
CA TRP A 99 6.22 30.90 46.95
C TRP A 99 7.14 31.20 48.13
N SER A 100 7.26 30.24 49.05
CA SER A 100 8.10 30.36 50.24
C SER A 100 8.88 29.08 50.41
N ASP A 101 10.16 29.17 50.08
CA ASP A 101 11.02 28.01 49.92
C ASP A 101 12.01 27.98 51.09
N PRO A 102 12.21 26.83 51.74
CA PRO A 102 13.13 26.72 52.86
C PRO A 102 14.58 26.82 52.38
N ASP A 103 15.53 26.96 53.30
CA ASP A 103 16.95 26.92 52.94
C ASP A 103 17.25 25.65 52.12
N TRP A 104 17.89 25.81 50.98
CA TRP A 104 18.33 24.74 50.07
C TRP A 104 19.17 23.63 50.74
N THR A 105 19.74 23.87 51.93
CA THR A 105 20.41 22.85 52.77
C THR A 105 19.48 22.09 53.72
N SER A 106 18.20 22.48 53.81
CA SER A 106 17.23 21.87 54.72
C SER A 106 16.81 20.48 54.24
N ASN A 107 16.60 19.56 55.21
CA ASN A 107 16.13 18.20 54.97
C ASN A 107 14.89 17.87 55.85
N PRO A 108 13.78 17.38 55.27
CA PRO A 108 13.53 17.35 53.83
C PRO A 108 13.34 18.77 53.29
N GLY A 109 14.04 19.09 52.20
CA GLY A 109 13.64 20.16 51.28
C GLY A 109 12.22 19.95 50.75
N PRO A 110 11.68 20.91 50.00
CA PRO A 110 10.29 20.92 49.56
C PRO A 110 9.99 19.70 48.68
N ALA A 111 8.70 19.36 48.63
CA ALA A 111 8.21 18.13 48.00
C ALA A 111 8.37 18.11 46.47
N ASP A 112 8.64 19.26 45.86
CA ASP A 112 8.67 19.51 44.41
C ASP A 112 10.09 19.65 43.85
N ARG A 113 11.01 18.84 44.36
CA ARG A 113 12.41 18.82 43.92
C ARG A 113 12.48 18.48 42.44
N ALA A 114 12.92 19.42 41.63
CA ALA A 114 13.07 19.21 40.20
C ALA A 114 14.30 18.36 39.88
N LEU A 115 15.35 18.38 40.72
CA LEU A 115 16.64 17.73 40.45
C LEU A 115 17.30 17.18 41.73
N THR A 116 18.01 16.05 41.61
CA THR A 116 18.66 15.33 42.73
C THR A 116 20.19 15.21 42.62
N SER A 117 20.80 15.72 41.54
CA SER A 117 22.22 15.44 41.19
C SER A 117 23.17 16.65 41.23
N TYR A 118 22.68 17.81 41.68
CA TYR A 118 23.41 19.10 41.69
C TYR A 118 23.83 19.51 43.11
N GLY A 119 24.96 20.22 43.27
CA GLY A 119 25.51 20.63 44.57
C GLY A 119 26.21 22.00 44.60
N LEU A 120 26.76 22.39 45.77
CA LEU A 120 27.48 23.65 46.00
C LEU A 120 28.82 23.42 46.71
N LYS A 121 29.87 24.11 46.26
CA LYS A 121 31.24 24.03 46.76
C LYS A 121 31.65 25.37 47.36
N ASN A 122 32.21 25.36 48.57
CA ASN A 122 32.82 26.56 49.16
C ASN A 122 34.15 26.86 48.45
N THR A 123 34.43 28.14 48.17
CA THR A 123 35.66 28.57 47.50
C THR A 123 36.95 28.24 48.27
N ASN A 124 36.87 27.88 49.56
CA ASN A 124 38.03 27.71 50.45
C ASN A 124 38.30 26.30 51.03
N SER A 125 37.48 25.25 50.81
CA SER A 125 37.80 23.79 51.01
C SER A 125 36.55 22.87 50.99
N SER A 126 36.78 21.56 51.12
CA SER A 126 36.04 20.37 50.69
C SER A 126 34.52 20.28 50.95
N PHE A 127 33.79 19.99 49.86
CA PHE A 127 32.50 19.27 49.71
C PHE A 127 31.48 19.28 50.86
N TYR A 128 30.26 19.78 50.60
CA TYR A 128 29.09 19.61 51.48
C TYR A 128 27.98 18.75 50.82
N SER A 129 27.78 17.57 51.40
CA SER A 129 26.60 16.68 51.51
C SER A 129 25.68 16.30 50.32
N ASN A 130 25.09 15.11 50.44
CA ASN A 130 24.21 14.39 49.50
C ASN A 130 22.73 14.88 49.49
N TYR A 131 22.43 16.11 49.94
CA TYR A 131 21.05 16.54 50.21
C TYR A 131 20.65 17.89 49.59
N LEU A 132 21.26 18.26 48.48
CA LEU A 132 21.05 19.55 47.82
C LEU A 132 19.93 19.44 46.77
N TRP A 133 19.07 20.44 46.69
CA TRP A 133 17.88 20.42 45.81
C TRP A 133 17.65 21.76 45.11
N MET A 134 17.07 21.67 43.92
CA MET A 134 16.51 22.79 43.15
C MET A 134 15.00 22.56 43.01
N ALA A 135 14.20 23.60 43.16
CA ALA A 135 12.76 23.49 43.03
C ALA A 135 12.28 23.86 41.63
N GLY A 136 11.27 23.13 41.15
CA GLY A 136 10.50 23.50 39.98
C GLY A 136 9.21 24.19 40.41
N ARG A 137 8.91 25.36 39.86
CA ARG A 137 7.65 26.09 40.11
C ARG A 137 6.90 26.24 38.82
N GLU A 138 5.75 25.61 38.72
CA GLU A 138 4.86 25.76 37.57
C GLU A 138 3.77 26.78 37.86
N TYR A 139 3.46 27.62 36.88
CA TYR A 139 2.41 28.60 36.93
C TYR A 139 1.60 28.56 35.64
N ILE A 140 0.33 28.16 35.74
CA ILE A 140 -0.61 28.18 34.62
C ILE A 140 -1.23 29.57 34.52
N LEU A 141 -1.13 30.18 33.34
CA LEU A 141 -1.71 31.50 33.11
C LEU A 141 -3.22 31.39 33.03
N SER A 142 -3.93 32.44 33.49
CA SER A 142 -5.38 32.53 33.28
C SER A 142 -5.70 32.60 31.78
N PRO A 143 -6.84 32.09 31.30
CA PRO A 143 -7.19 32.18 29.88
C PRO A 143 -7.11 33.60 29.30
N ALA A 144 -7.39 34.63 30.12
CA ALA A 144 -7.27 36.03 29.72
C ALA A 144 -5.82 36.47 29.52
N ASP A 145 -4.88 35.94 30.30
CA ASP A 145 -3.45 36.25 30.19
C ASP A 145 -2.75 35.39 29.13
N GLN A 146 -3.24 34.18 28.86
CA GLN A 146 -2.75 33.33 27.76
C GLN A 146 -2.89 34.01 26.39
N ALA A 147 -3.90 34.86 26.24
CA ALA A 147 -4.15 35.65 25.03
C ALA A 147 -3.22 36.87 24.89
N LYS A 148 -2.36 37.16 25.87
CA LYS A 148 -1.52 38.36 25.88
C LYS A 148 -0.06 38.01 25.58
N THR A 149 0.61 38.90 24.84
CA THR A 149 2.04 38.77 24.57
C THR A 149 2.84 39.16 25.82
N LEU A 150 3.51 38.21 26.44
CA LEU A 150 4.42 38.42 27.58
C LEU A 150 5.72 39.06 27.09
N ASN A 151 6.07 40.22 27.66
CA ASN A 151 7.25 40.99 27.28
C ASN A 151 8.41 40.81 28.28
N SER A 152 8.10 40.77 29.57
CA SER A 152 9.10 40.58 30.62
C SER A 152 8.51 39.93 31.85
N ILE A 153 9.37 39.36 32.69
CA ILE A 153 9.03 38.77 33.98
C ILE A 153 9.86 39.46 35.06
N THR A 154 9.21 40.06 36.05
CA THR A 154 9.89 40.66 37.20
C THR A 154 9.82 39.72 38.39
N PHE A 155 10.95 39.24 38.86
CA PHE A 155 11.06 38.46 40.09
C PHE A 155 11.20 39.41 41.27
N THR A 156 10.37 39.24 42.30
CA THR A 156 10.42 40.05 43.51
C THR A 156 10.61 39.15 44.72
N THR A 157 11.62 39.47 45.52
CA THR A 157 11.93 38.84 46.81
C THR A 157 11.47 39.76 47.94
N THR A 158 10.86 39.20 48.99
CA THR A 158 10.19 40.00 50.04
C THR A 158 10.79 39.81 51.43
N SER A 159 11.83 38.98 51.55
CA SER A 159 12.36 38.55 52.85
C SER A 159 13.57 39.36 53.31
N SER A 160 14.07 39.13 54.52
CA SER A 160 15.14 39.96 55.12
C SER A 160 16.52 39.74 54.48
N ALA A 161 17.41 40.74 54.57
CA ALA A 161 18.79 40.62 54.08
C ALA A 161 19.50 39.38 54.65
N GLY A 162 20.21 38.64 53.78
CA GLY A 162 20.82 37.34 54.09
C GLY A 162 19.97 36.15 53.63
N GLN A 163 18.69 36.36 53.33
CA GLN A 163 17.82 35.41 52.64
C GLN A 163 17.92 35.66 51.14
N GLN A 164 18.09 34.61 50.34
CA GLN A 164 18.53 34.74 48.95
C GLN A 164 17.70 33.87 48.00
N LEU A 165 17.52 34.33 46.76
CA LEU A 165 16.98 33.58 45.61
C LEU A 165 18.05 33.52 44.51
N ALA A 166 18.20 32.35 43.89
CA ALA A 166 18.89 32.21 42.61
C ALA A 166 17.94 31.57 41.58
N MET A 167 17.64 32.31 40.52
CA MET A 167 16.79 31.86 39.40
C MET A 167 17.67 31.44 38.23
N PHE A 168 17.56 30.17 37.80
CA PHE A 168 18.46 29.58 36.81
C PHE A 168 17.84 29.48 35.41
N ALA A 169 16.54 29.21 35.33
CA ALA A 169 15.86 29.08 34.06
C ALA A 169 14.37 29.39 34.18
N VAL A 170 13.81 29.86 33.07
CA VAL A 170 12.37 29.95 32.84
C VAL A 170 12.08 29.22 31.55
N SER A 171 11.09 28.33 31.56
CA SER A 171 10.55 27.66 30.37
C SER A 171 9.07 28.01 30.24
N GLY A 172 8.55 28.07 29.01
CA GLY A 172 7.16 28.40 28.75
C GLY A 172 6.54 27.49 27.71
N ALA A 173 5.33 27.00 27.97
CA ALA A 173 4.52 26.32 26.97
C ALA A 173 3.77 27.37 26.14
N SER A 174 4.07 27.48 24.85
CA SER A 174 3.45 28.48 23.96
C SER A 174 1.94 28.25 23.84
N GLY A 175 1.14 29.31 24.00
CA GLY A 175 -0.29 29.26 23.69
C GLY A 175 -0.53 29.56 22.23
N THR A 176 -1.05 28.58 21.48
CA THR A 176 -1.67 28.84 20.18
C THR A 176 -2.94 29.66 20.43
N SER A 177 -3.03 30.83 19.79
CA SER A 177 -4.18 31.75 19.80
C SER A 177 -5.52 31.02 19.61
N GLY A 178 -6.62 31.60 20.13
CA GLY A 178 -7.98 31.03 20.18
C GLY A 178 -8.69 30.81 18.84
N TYR A 179 -8.01 30.18 17.88
CA TYR A 179 -8.60 29.64 16.66
C TYR A 179 -9.28 28.32 16.97
N ALA A 180 -10.40 28.06 16.29
CA ALA A 180 -11.04 26.75 16.37
C ALA A 180 -10.06 25.69 15.84
N ALA A 181 -9.94 24.57 16.55
CA ALA A 181 -9.11 23.44 16.12
C ALA A 181 -9.49 22.98 14.71
N SER A 182 -10.74 23.18 14.29
CA SER A 182 -11.20 22.94 12.92
C SER A 182 -11.92 24.16 12.32
N GLN A 183 -11.69 24.42 11.03
CA GLN A 183 -12.32 25.49 10.25
C GLN A 183 -12.90 24.95 8.94
N THR A 184 -14.07 25.44 8.53
CA THR A 184 -14.74 25.02 7.28
C THR A 184 -15.07 26.22 6.40
N TYR A 185 -14.62 26.17 5.15
CA TYR A 185 -14.85 27.16 4.11
C TYR A 185 -15.62 26.51 2.94
N GLY A 186 -16.94 26.64 2.88
CA GLY A 186 -17.76 25.95 1.86
C GLY A 186 -17.53 26.39 0.40
N ASN A 187 -16.72 27.43 0.15
CA ASN A 187 -16.47 27.94 -1.20
C ASN A 187 -15.54 27.01 -1.99
N ALA A 188 -15.79 26.92 -3.30
CA ALA A 188 -14.86 26.29 -4.22
C ALA A 188 -13.53 27.07 -4.29
N LEU A 189 -12.43 26.34 -4.39
CA LEU A 189 -11.08 26.84 -4.56
C LEU A 189 -10.69 26.73 -6.04
N ASN A 190 -10.36 27.86 -6.67
CA ASN A 190 -9.87 27.90 -8.05
C ASN A 190 -8.44 28.42 -8.08
N VAL A 191 -7.49 27.56 -8.44
CA VAL A 191 -6.05 27.86 -8.47
C VAL A 191 -5.65 28.27 -9.89
N THR A 192 -5.50 29.58 -10.10
CA THR A 192 -5.16 30.18 -11.41
C THR A 192 -3.69 30.57 -11.55
N GLY A 193 -2.85 30.16 -10.59
CA GLY A 193 -1.41 30.40 -10.50
C GLY A 193 -0.85 29.64 -9.32
N ASP A 194 0.48 29.55 -9.19
CA ASP A 194 1.10 28.90 -8.05
C ASP A 194 0.63 29.58 -6.74
N ALA A 195 0.16 28.76 -5.79
CA ALA A 195 -0.49 29.22 -4.59
C ALA A 195 0.01 28.45 -3.36
N THR A 196 -0.05 29.09 -2.20
CA THR A 196 0.19 28.44 -0.90
C THR A 196 -1.03 28.65 -0.01
N ILE A 197 -1.55 27.56 0.55
CA ILE A 197 -2.48 27.60 1.67
C ILE A 197 -1.69 27.32 2.93
N ASP A 198 -1.76 28.26 3.84
CA ASP A 198 -1.08 28.19 5.13
C ASP A 198 -2.12 27.97 6.23
N VAL A 199 -2.19 26.75 6.76
CA VAL A 199 -3.12 26.35 7.82
C VAL A 199 -2.50 26.50 9.22
N ARG A 200 -1.43 27.29 9.38
CA ARG A 200 -0.88 27.62 10.72
C ARG A 200 -2.00 28.10 11.65
N ASN A 201 -1.98 27.62 12.88
CA ASN A 201 -2.98 27.85 13.93
C ASN A 201 -4.37 27.22 13.70
N SER A 202 -4.52 26.31 12.74
CA SER A 202 -5.72 25.49 12.55
C SER A 202 -5.28 24.03 12.41
N LEU A 203 -5.70 23.15 13.33
CA LEU A 203 -5.32 21.74 13.22
C LEU A 203 -6.01 21.06 12.03
N ASP A 204 -7.26 21.43 11.71
CA ASP A 204 -8.02 20.82 10.61
C ASP A 204 -8.84 21.84 9.79
N ALA A 205 -8.37 22.22 8.60
CA ALA A 205 -9.14 23.03 7.67
C ALA A 205 -9.92 22.18 6.66
N THR A 206 -11.13 22.59 6.28
CA THR A 206 -11.90 22.01 5.17
C THR A 206 -12.31 23.10 4.20
N MET A 207 -12.18 22.88 2.89
CA MET A 207 -12.70 23.77 1.86
C MET A 207 -13.55 23.00 0.84
N GLY A 208 -14.26 23.72 -0.03
CA GLY A 208 -15.08 23.14 -1.10
C GLY A 208 -14.28 22.43 -2.19
N SER A 209 -14.90 22.25 -3.37
CA SER A 209 -14.24 21.64 -4.53
C SER A 209 -13.01 22.42 -4.98
N LEU A 210 -12.03 21.73 -5.56
CA LEU A 210 -10.82 22.31 -6.14
C LEU A 210 -10.88 22.30 -7.68
N THR A 211 -10.46 23.38 -8.31
CA THR A 211 -10.06 23.40 -9.73
C THR A 211 -8.64 23.91 -9.82
N ILE A 212 -7.76 23.22 -10.53
CA ILE A 212 -6.34 23.59 -10.68
C ILE A 212 -5.82 23.25 -12.09
N GLY A 213 -5.11 24.19 -12.70
CA GLY A 213 -4.43 23.99 -13.99
C GLY A 213 -3.01 23.43 -13.82
N SER A 214 -2.10 23.83 -14.70
CA SER A 214 -0.68 23.48 -14.63
C SER A 214 0.08 24.30 -13.59
N HIS A 215 -0.35 24.24 -12.33
CA HIS A 215 0.17 25.05 -11.22
C HIS A 215 0.48 24.20 -9.99
N THR A 216 1.23 24.79 -9.06
CA THR A 216 1.53 24.22 -7.75
C THR A 216 0.58 24.77 -6.69
N LEU A 217 -0.11 23.88 -5.98
CA LEU A 217 -0.75 24.19 -4.71
C LEU A 217 0.11 23.68 -3.57
N SER A 218 0.69 24.59 -2.80
CA SER A 218 1.48 24.28 -1.62
C SER A 218 0.62 24.33 -0.35
N LEU A 219 0.82 23.39 0.56
CA LEU A 219 0.24 23.38 1.91
C LEU A 219 1.37 23.57 2.94
N THR A 220 1.26 24.59 3.79
CA THR A 220 2.11 24.80 4.96
C THR A 220 1.26 24.86 6.22
N GLY A 221 1.83 24.60 7.39
CA GLY A 221 1.08 24.58 8.64
C GLY A 221 1.97 24.22 9.83
N ASP A 222 1.35 24.16 11.01
CA ASP A 222 1.99 23.59 12.20
C ASP A 222 2.07 22.06 12.08
N SER A 223 2.88 21.43 12.93
CA SER A 223 2.95 19.96 12.97
C SER A 223 1.58 19.35 13.32
N GLY A 224 1.11 18.42 12.50
CA GLY A 224 -0.21 17.80 12.61
C GLY A 224 -1.33 18.55 11.90
N ALA A 225 -1.05 19.71 11.28
CA ALA A 225 -2.09 20.48 10.60
C ALA A 225 -2.57 19.78 9.31
N SER A 226 -3.88 19.86 9.05
CA SER A 226 -4.52 19.22 7.93
C SER A 226 -5.40 20.18 7.10
N LEU A 227 -5.53 19.90 5.81
CA LEU A 227 -6.44 20.55 4.88
C LEU A 227 -7.22 19.49 4.11
N THR A 228 -8.55 19.53 4.15
CA THR A 228 -9.43 18.70 3.32
C THR A 228 -10.08 19.54 2.24
N LEU A 229 -10.02 19.09 0.99
CA LEU A 229 -10.71 19.66 -0.16
C LEU A 229 -11.75 18.66 -0.67
N GLY A 230 -12.82 19.17 -1.29
CA GLY A 230 -13.83 18.36 -1.96
C GLY A 230 -13.29 17.68 -3.23
N THR A 231 -14.18 17.38 -4.18
CA THR A 231 -13.79 16.90 -5.51
C THR A 231 -12.79 17.85 -6.17
N ALA A 232 -11.74 17.30 -6.77
CA ALA A 232 -10.71 18.06 -7.46
C ALA A 232 -10.79 17.85 -8.98
N THR A 233 -10.78 18.94 -9.73
CA THR A 233 -10.78 18.94 -11.19
C THR A 233 -9.45 19.48 -11.71
N LEU A 234 -8.73 18.65 -12.46
CA LEU A 234 -7.50 19.03 -13.15
C LEU A 234 -7.86 19.67 -14.50
N THR A 235 -7.33 20.86 -14.76
CA THR A 235 -7.38 21.55 -16.07
C THR A 235 -5.99 21.67 -16.70
N GLY A 236 -4.99 21.02 -16.10
CA GLY A 236 -3.60 20.91 -16.51
C GLY A 236 -2.85 19.97 -15.54
N ASN A 237 -1.57 19.73 -15.81
CA ASN A 237 -0.74 18.86 -14.95
C ASN A 237 -0.42 19.59 -13.63
N ALA A 238 -1.11 19.22 -12.56
CA ALA A 238 -1.05 19.92 -11.28
C ALA A 238 0.03 19.34 -10.35
N THR A 239 0.61 20.21 -9.52
CA THR A 239 1.52 19.80 -8.44
C THR A 239 0.93 20.13 -7.07
N PHE A 240 0.95 19.17 -6.16
CA PHE A 240 0.55 19.32 -4.77
C PHE A 240 1.80 19.20 -3.89
N ASN A 241 2.21 20.30 -3.29
CA ASN A 241 3.40 20.37 -2.45
C ASN A 241 3.02 20.46 -0.97
N THR A 242 3.12 19.36 -0.23
CA THR A 242 2.70 19.32 1.18
C THR A 242 3.92 19.39 2.11
N ALA A 243 4.00 20.39 2.97
CA ALA A 243 5.09 20.54 3.93
C ALA A 243 5.17 19.38 4.92
N ALA A 244 6.36 19.15 5.48
CA ALA A 244 6.59 18.11 6.49
C ALA A 244 5.59 18.21 7.66
N ASN A 245 5.13 17.06 8.14
CA ASN A 245 4.14 16.94 9.22
C ASN A 245 2.78 17.63 8.96
N THR A 246 2.45 17.95 7.70
CA THR A 246 1.11 18.40 7.30
C THR A 246 0.41 17.35 6.45
N SER A 247 -0.92 17.39 6.42
CA SER A 247 -1.74 16.45 5.64
C SER A 247 -2.73 17.18 4.72
N LEU A 248 -2.60 16.99 3.42
CA LEU A 248 -3.62 17.37 2.44
C LEU A 248 -4.54 16.18 2.19
N THR A 249 -5.85 16.37 2.17
CA THR A 249 -6.82 15.38 1.74
C THR A 249 -7.60 15.94 0.56
N LEU A 250 -7.63 15.22 -0.56
CA LEU A 250 -8.47 15.53 -1.70
C LEU A 250 -9.64 14.54 -1.75
N GLY A 251 -10.82 15.00 -2.15
CA GLY A 251 -11.86 14.10 -2.66
C GLY A 251 -11.45 13.47 -4.00
N PRO A 252 -12.40 12.86 -4.73
CA PRO A 252 -12.13 12.29 -6.05
C PRO A 252 -11.48 13.30 -6.98
N VAL A 253 -10.38 12.89 -7.63
CA VAL A 253 -9.63 13.74 -8.58
C VAL A 253 -9.96 13.30 -10.01
N GLY A 254 -10.45 14.20 -10.85
CA GLY A 254 -10.75 13.93 -12.26
C GLY A 254 -10.28 15.03 -13.20
N ASP A 255 -10.25 14.76 -14.50
CA ASP A 255 -9.84 15.71 -15.55
C ASP A 255 -10.82 15.78 -16.74
N GLY A 256 -11.97 15.12 -16.62
CA GLY A 256 -12.95 15.01 -17.71
C GLY A 256 -12.47 14.20 -18.92
N GLY A 257 -11.45 13.35 -18.76
CA GLY A 257 -10.85 12.55 -19.82
C GLY A 257 -9.76 13.29 -20.62
N ALA A 258 -9.20 14.36 -20.07
CA ALA A 258 -8.22 15.21 -20.77
C ALA A 258 -6.77 14.66 -20.77
N GLY A 259 -6.47 13.63 -19.97
CA GLY A 259 -5.15 13.01 -19.90
C GLY A 259 -4.16 13.77 -19.00
N TYR A 260 -4.64 14.57 -18.05
CA TYR A 260 -3.78 15.33 -17.15
C TYR A 260 -3.25 14.46 -16.01
N GLY A 261 -2.00 14.72 -15.61
CA GLY A 261 -1.32 14.03 -14.52
C GLY A 261 -1.31 14.81 -13.22
N LEU A 262 -0.92 14.12 -12.16
CA LEU A 262 -0.79 14.65 -10.80
C LEU A 262 0.65 14.44 -10.32
N THR A 263 1.25 15.49 -9.75
CA THR A 263 2.54 15.41 -9.06
C THR A 263 2.37 15.72 -7.58
N LYS A 264 2.87 14.84 -6.71
CA LYS A 264 3.02 15.05 -5.27
C LYS A 264 4.47 15.40 -4.95
N SER A 265 4.69 16.48 -4.21
CA SER A 265 5.98 16.90 -3.67
C SER A 265 5.89 17.29 -2.19
N GLY A 266 7.05 17.50 -1.57
CA GLY A 266 7.18 17.84 -0.16
C GLY A 266 6.97 16.65 0.78
N ALA A 267 7.65 16.65 1.93
CA ALA A 267 7.70 15.52 2.86
C ALA A 267 6.36 15.19 3.58
N GLY A 268 5.32 16.03 3.43
CA GLY A 268 4.00 15.79 4.04
C GLY A 268 3.19 14.66 3.38
N THR A 269 2.02 14.40 3.94
CA THR A 269 1.07 13.39 3.41
C THR A 269 0.03 14.05 2.51
N MET A 270 -0.28 13.42 1.37
CA MET A 270 -1.49 13.68 0.58
C MET A 270 -2.37 12.44 0.61
N THR A 271 -3.61 12.57 1.07
CA THR A 271 -4.61 11.50 1.07
C THR A 271 -5.58 11.70 -0.09
N LEU A 272 -5.80 10.65 -0.89
CA LEU A 272 -6.82 10.62 -1.92
C LEU A 272 -8.04 9.86 -1.41
N LYS A 273 -9.17 10.57 -1.27
CA LYS A 273 -10.45 10.01 -0.86
C LYS A 273 -11.29 9.63 -2.07
N GLY A 274 -11.66 8.35 -2.11
CA GLY A 274 -12.39 7.80 -3.24
C GLY A 274 -11.52 7.65 -4.48
N ARG A 275 -12.16 7.17 -5.56
CA ARG A 275 -11.48 6.86 -6.81
C ARG A 275 -11.14 8.11 -7.61
N SER A 276 -9.89 8.19 -8.05
CA SER A 276 -9.46 9.19 -9.04
C SER A 276 -9.67 8.69 -10.47
N THR A 277 -9.99 9.61 -11.39
CA THR A 277 -10.37 9.32 -12.79
C THR A 277 -9.58 10.14 -13.82
N TYR A 278 -8.53 10.83 -13.42
CA TYR A 278 -7.64 11.54 -14.36
C TYR A 278 -6.87 10.57 -15.26
N GLY A 279 -6.52 11.00 -16.47
CA GLY A 279 -5.93 10.11 -17.47
C GLY A 279 -4.39 10.08 -17.52
N GLY A 280 -3.71 11.00 -16.83
CA GLY A 280 -2.26 11.12 -16.87
C GLY A 280 -1.50 10.33 -15.79
N ALA A 281 -0.17 10.46 -15.84
CA ALA A 281 0.72 9.84 -14.86
C ALA A 281 0.55 10.41 -13.44
N THR A 282 0.88 9.59 -12.46
CA THR A 282 1.00 10.00 -11.06
C THR A 282 2.48 10.00 -10.68
N VAL A 283 3.00 11.15 -10.25
CA VAL A 283 4.40 11.27 -9.83
C VAL A 283 4.45 11.62 -8.34
N ILE A 284 5.13 10.81 -7.53
CA ILE A 284 5.37 11.09 -6.12
C ILE A 284 6.87 11.31 -5.94
N ASN A 285 7.28 12.57 -5.84
CA ASN A 285 8.69 12.92 -5.71
C ASN A 285 9.21 12.71 -4.27
N GLU A 286 8.39 13.01 -3.27
CA GLU A 286 8.71 12.88 -1.85
C GLU A 286 7.43 12.83 -1.00
N GLY A 287 7.55 12.33 0.22
CA GLY A 287 6.48 12.24 1.20
C GLY A 287 5.49 11.13 0.85
N THR A 288 4.32 11.15 1.46
CA THR A 288 3.36 10.05 1.33
C THR A 288 2.18 10.45 0.45
N VAL A 289 1.80 9.60 -0.50
CA VAL A 289 0.42 9.54 -0.99
C VAL A 289 -0.26 8.38 -0.28
N ARG A 290 -1.36 8.64 0.42
CA ARG A 290 -2.19 7.62 1.06
C ARG A 290 -3.48 7.46 0.29
N LEU A 291 -3.79 6.23 -0.09
CA LEU A 291 -5.11 5.89 -0.59
C LEU A 291 -6.04 5.68 0.60
N THR A 292 -7.30 6.04 0.43
CA THR A 292 -8.33 5.59 1.36
C THR A 292 -9.30 4.83 0.52
N GLY A 293 -9.50 3.56 0.88
CA GLY A 293 -10.42 2.69 0.18
C GLY A 293 -11.76 3.37 0.09
N THR A 294 -12.50 3.03 -0.94
CA THR A 294 -13.93 3.20 -0.85
C THR A 294 -14.43 2.25 0.24
N THR A 295 -14.52 2.71 1.50
CA THR A 295 -15.60 2.22 2.37
C THR A 295 -16.91 2.75 1.78
N SER A 296 -17.26 2.27 0.59
CA SER A 296 -18.52 2.60 -0.05
C SER A 296 -19.55 1.76 0.67
N ALA A 297 -20.17 2.37 1.68
CA ALA A 297 -21.49 1.93 2.08
C ALA A 297 -22.36 1.97 0.83
N LEU A 298 -22.76 0.80 0.30
CA LEU A 298 -23.70 0.70 -0.82
C LEU A 298 -25.12 1.04 -0.38
N GLY A 299 -25.32 1.25 0.93
CA GLY A 299 -26.59 1.57 1.54
C GLY A 299 -27.53 0.36 1.54
N ASN A 300 -28.79 0.62 1.24
CA ASN A 300 -29.85 -0.36 1.22
C ASN A 300 -29.99 -0.97 -0.19
N ILE A 301 -29.85 -2.29 -0.29
CA ILE A 301 -30.08 -3.02 -1.54
C ILE A 301 -31.44 -3.72 -1.44
N MET A 302 -32.32 -3.54 -2.42
CA MET A 302 -33.61 -4.24 -2.49
C MET A 302 -33.60 -5.27 -3.63
N PRO A 303 -33.45 -6.57 -3.31
CA PRO A 303 -33.67 -7.63 -4.28
C PRO A 303 -35.14 -7.74 -4.61
N MET A 304 -35.53 -7.47 -5.86
CA MET A 304 -36.93 -7.41 -6.27
C MET A 304 -37.19 -8.31 -7.48
N GLY A 305 -38.20 -9.17 -7.38
CA GLY A 305 -38.54 -10.06 -8.49
C GLY A 305 -39.56 -11.13 -8.14
N ASP A 306 -39.52 -12.22 -8.89
CA ASP A 306 -40.38 -13.40 -8.72
C ASP A 306 -39.69 -14.54 -7.95
N SER A 307 -40.06 -15.79 -8.23
CA SER A 307 -39.51 -17.00 -7.59
C SER A 307 -38.01 -17.17 -7.79
N ILE A 308 -37.43 -16.55 -8.81
CA ILE A 308 -35.99 -16.61 -9.04
C ILE A 308 -35.25 -15.68 -8.06
N THR A 309 -35.82 -14.52 -7.71
CA THR A 309 -35.27 -13.63 -6.66
C THR A 309 -35.58 -14.14 -5.26
N ASP A 310 -36.76 -14.75 -5.07
CA ASP A 310 -37.11 -15.48 -3.85
C ASP A 310 -36.07 -16.56 -3.53
N GLY A 311 -35.46 -17.19 -4.54
CA GLY A 311 -34.40 -18.19 -4.33
C GLY A 311 -34.98 -19.50 -3.83
N SER A 312 -36.00 -20.01 -4.53
CA SER A 312 -36.79 -21.18 -4.11
C SER A 312 -35.91 -22.33 -3.57
N SER A 313 -36.15 -22.71 -2.30
CA SER A 313 -35.34 -23.68 -1.51
C SER A 313 -35.22 -25.10 -2.06
N TYR A 314 -35.95 -25.46 -3.12
CA TYR A 314 -35.74 -26.73 -3.82
C TYR A 314 -34.65 -26.66 -4.92
N ALA A 315 -34.21 -25.45 -5.27
CA ALA A 315 -33.29 -25.17 -6.36
C ALA A 315 -31.99 -24.50 -5.91
N SER A 316 -31.92 -23.99 -4.67
CA SER A 316 -30.73 -23.40 -4.09
C SER A 316 -30.55 -23.76 -2.63
N THR A 317 -29.28 -23.84 -2.19
CA THR A 317 -28.89 -23.95 -0.78
C THR A 317 -28.23 -22.69 -0.23
N HIS A 318 -28.21 -21.61 -1.01
CA HIS A 318 -27.45 -20.37 -0.73
C HIS A 318 -28.28 -19.11 -0.99
N ALA A 319 -29.57 -19.16 -0.64
CA ALA A 319 -30.54 -18.07 -0.80
C ALA A 319 -30.67 -17.56 -2.26
N GLY A 320 -30.56 -18.45 -3.24
CA GLY A 320 -30.55 -18.10 -4.66
C GLY A 320 -29.33 -17.25 -5.03
N TYR A 321 -29.48 -16.23 -5.87
CA TYR A 321 -28.35 -15.34 -6.21
C TYR A 321 -27.97 -14.40 -5.05
N ARG A 322 -28.84 -14.23 -4.04
CA ARG A 322 -28.65 -13.25 -2.96
C ARG A 322 -27.49 -13.65 -2.05
N GLY A 323 -27.35 -14.95 -1.73
CA GLY A 323 -26.20 -15.43 -0.96
C GLY A 323 -24.88 -15.22 -1.71
N TYR A 324 -24.83 -15.58 -2.99
CA TYR A 324 -23.61 -15.42 -3.79
C TYR A 324 -23.23 -13.95 -4.00
N LEU A 325 -24.22 -13.08 -4.22
CA LEU A 325 -24.00 -11.64 -4.29
C LEU A 325 -23.51 -11.09 -2.94
N TYR A 326 -24.05 -11.58 -1.82
CA TYR A 326 -23.60 -11.20 -0.49
C TYR A 326 -22.14 -11.56 -0.25
N ASP A 327 -21.73 -12.78 -0.58
CA ASP A 327 -20.35 -13.23 -0.40
C ASP A 327 -19.39 -12.38 -1.23
N LEU A 328 -19.71 -12.12 -2.50
CA LEU A 328 -18.87 -11.32 -3.39
C LEU A 328 -18.73 -9.87 -2.90
N LEU A 329 -19.85 -9.23 -2.51
CA LEU A 329 -19.81 -7.85 -2.03
C LEU A 329 -19.08 -7.72 -0.69
N THR A 330 -19.23 -8.70 0.21
CA THR A 330 -18.56 -8.65 1.53
C THR A 330 -17.10 -9.07 1.47
N ALA A 331 -16.72 -9.99 0.58
CA ALA A 331 -15.33 -10.32 0.30
C ALA A 331 -14.53 -9.09 -0.17
N ASP A 332 -15.18 -8.19 -0.92
CA ASP A 332 -14.62 -6.92 -1.38
C ASP A 332 -14.80 -5.76 -0.38
N GLY A 333 -15.22 -6.04 0.86
CA GLY A 333 -15.28 -5.05 1.93
C GLY A 333 -16.44 -4.04 1.83
N TYR A 334 -17.42 -4.25 0.94
CA TYR A 334 -18.60 -3.38 0.88
C TYR A 334 -19.52 -3.58 2.09
N SER A 335 -19.99 -2.47 2.66
CA SER A 335 -21.04 -2.50 3.69
C SER A 335 -22.39 -2.14 3.08
N PHE A 336 -23.41 -2.95 3.36
CA PHE A 336 -24.76 -2.74 2.85
C PHE A 336 -25.78 -3.49 3.70
N THR A 337 -27.06 -3.22 3.49
CA THR A 337 -28.17 -3.97 4.10
C THR A 337 -29.17 -4.36 3.04
N TYR A 338 -29.48 -5.65 2.93
CA TYR A 338 -30.66 -6.05 2.16
C TYR A 338 -31.95 -5.56 2.83
N VAL A 339 -32.86 -4.98 2.05
CA VAL A 339 -34.14 -4.43 2.51
C VAL A 339 -35.31 -4.99 1.70
N GLY A 340 -36.48 -5.09 2.35
CA GLY A 340 -37.69 -5.65 1.78
C GLY A 340 -38.61 -6.18 2.88
N SER A 341 -39.80 -6.65 2.50
CA SER A 341 -40.82 -7.15 3.43
C SER A 341 -40.74 -8.67 3.69
N LEU A 342 -40.08 -9.43 2.82
CA LEU A 342 -39.92 -10.88 2.94
C LEU A 342 -38.56 -11.26 3.53
N THR A 343 -38.49 -12.41 4.20
CA THR A 343 -37.25 -13.00 4.76
C THR A 343 -37.18 -14.52 4.54
N VAL A 344 -37.98 -15.04 3.63
CA VAL A 344 -38.07 -16.48 3.33
C VAL A 344 -36.88 -16.93 2.50
N ASN A 345 -36.65 -18.25 2.41
CA ASN A 345 -35.50 -18.83 1.66
C ASN A 345 -34.17 -18.11 2.00
N GLN A 346 -33.90 -18.01 3.29
CA GLN A 346 -32.77 -17.27 3.86
C GLN A 346 -31.46 -18.05 3.87
N ASP A 347 -31.52 -19.39 3.87
CA ASP A 347 -30.40 -20.32 4.02
C ASP A 347 -29.36 -19.84 5.05
N ASP A 348 -28.11 -19.63 4.62
CA ASP A 348 -26.98 -19.24 5.45
C ASP A 348 -26.74 -17.71 5.53
N LEU A 349 -27.59 -16.89 4.90
CA LEU A 349 -27.49 -15.44 5.03
C LEU A 349 -27.62 -14.98 6.50
N PRO A 350 -26.76 -14.04 6.94
CA PRO A 350 -26.88 -13.41 8.25
C PRO A 350 -28.25 -12.78 8.45
N ALA A 351 -28.74 -12.74 9.69
CA ALA A 351 -30.09 -12.26 9.99
C ALA A 351 -30.39 -10.84 9.45
N SER A 352 -29.39 -9.96 9.44
CA SER A 352 -29.50 -8.61 8.89
C SER A 352 -29.59 -8.54 7.36
N GLN A 353 -29.31 -9.65 6.66
CA GLN A 353 -29.22 -9.73 5.20
C GLN A 353 -30.30 -10.61 4.58
N ARG A 354 -31.36 -10.94 5.33
CA ARG A 354 -32.40 -11.86 4.84
C ARG A 354 -33.49 -11.17 4.03
N PHE A 355 -33.56 -9.84 4.03
CA PHE A 355 -34.73 -9.13 3.50
C PHE A 355 -34.74 -9.08 1.96
N HIS A 356 -35.91 -9.23 1.35
CA HIS A 356 -36.10 -9.10 -0.10
C HIS A 356 -37.57 -8.82 -0.46
N GLU A 357 -37.80 -8.54 -1.75
CA GLU A 357 -39.12 -8.44 -2.42
C GLU A 357 -39.19 -9.45 -3.58
N GLY A 358 -38.84 -10.70 -3.30
CA GLY A 358 -38.94 -11.83 -4.23
C GLY A 358 -40.23 -12.61 -4.02
N HIS A 359 -41.18 -12.52 -4.96
CA HIS A 359 -42.53 -13.09 -4.80
C HIS A 359 -42.79 -14.23 -5.78
N SER A 360 -42.70 -15.46 -5.29
CA SER A 360 -42.91 -16.65 -6.12
C SER A 360 -44.23 -16.64 -6.90
N GLY A 361 -44.14 -16.81 -8.23
CA GLY A 361 -45.27 -16.85 -9.14
C GLY A 361 -45.82 -15.49 -9.61
N TRP A 362 -45.27 -14.37 -9.14
CA TRP A 362 -45.77 -13.04 -9.50
C TRP A 362 -45.26 -12.56 -10.85
N ASN A 363 -46.09 -11.78 -11.54
CA ASN A 363 -45.77 -11.12 -12.81
C ASN A 363 -45.53 -9.61 -12.60
N VAL A 364 -45.19 -8.89 -13.68
CA VAL A 364 -44.82 -7.46 -13.61
C VAL A 364 -45.89 -6.57 -12.94
N VAL A 365 -47.18 -6.73 -13.29
CA VAL A 365 -48.24 -5.89 -12.74
C VAL A 365 -48.48 -6.15 -11.25
N GLN A 366 -48.22 -7.37 -10.78
CA GLN A 366 -48.34 -7.70 -9.36
C GLN A 366 -47.23 -7.03 -8.52
N ILE A 367 -45.99 -6.97 -9.03
CA ILE A 367 -44.90 -6.20 -8.39
C ILE A 367 -45.22 -4.70 -8.39
N LEU A 368 -45.75 -4.15 -9.50
CA LEU A 368 -46.24 -2.77 -9.57
C LEU A 368 -47.31 -2.47 -8.49
N ASN A 369 -48.23 -3.41 -8.25
CA ASN A 369 -49.23 -3.26 -7.19
C ASN A 369 -48.61 -3.27 -5.79
N GLY A 370 -47.55 -4.03 -5.56
CA GLY A 370 -46.78 -4.00 -4.31
C GLY A 370 -46.17 -2.62 -4.05
N ILE A 371 -45.55 -2.04 -5.08
CA ILE A 371 -44.96 -0.70 -5.03
C ILE A 371 -46.03 0.38 -4.82
N THR A 372 -47.14 0.31 -5.56
CA THR A 372 -48.18 1.35 -5.52
C THR A 372 -49.12 1.28 -4.33
N GLY A 373 -49.38 0.08 -3.79
CA GLY A 373 -50.35 -0.15 -2.72
C GLY A 373 -49.76 -0.40 -1.32
N SER A 374 -48.56 -0.98 -1.23
CA SER A 374 -47.97 -1.42 0.06
C SER A 374 -46.78 -0.58 0.51
N ASN A 375 -46.41 0.45 -0.26
CA ASN A 375 -45.29 1.37 0.01
C ASN A 375 -43.96 0.66 0.30
N TRP A 376 -43.62 -0.40 -0.44
CA TRP A 376 -42.37 -1.14 -0.27
C TRP A 376 -41.11 -0.26 -0.32
N LEU A 377 -41.16 0.85 -1.05
CA LEU A 377 -40.05 1.79 -1.18
C LEU A 377 -39.79 2.66 0.07
N ASN A 378 -40.59 2.57 1.14
CA ASN A 378 -40.39 3.33 2.39
C ASN A 378 -39.11 2.93 3.15
N VAL A 379 -38.51 1.79 2.81
CA VAL A 379 -37.21 1.37 3.35
C VAL A 379 -36.04 2.06 2.67
N ASN A 380 -36.29 3.02 1.77
CA ASN A 380 -35.30 3.83 1.06
C ASN A 380 -34.17 2.99 0.45
N PRO A 381 -34.46 2.16 -0.57
CA PRO A 381 -33.43 1.44 -1.28
C PRO A 381 -32.56 2.40 -2.09
N ASP A 382 -31.24 2.25 -1.97
CA ASP A 382 -30.23 2.94 -2.78
C ASP A 382 -29.97 2.17 -4.09
N ILE A 383 -30.10 0.84 -4.05
CA ILE A 383 -29.92 -0.05 -5.20
C ILE A 383 -31.11 -1.01 -5.28
N ILE A 384 -31.65 -1.23 -6.48
CA ILE A 384 -32.73 -2.19 -6.73
C ILE A 384 -32.27 -3.20 -7.79
N THR A 385 -32.10 -4.46 -7.41
CA THR A 385 -31.83 -5.56 -8.35
C THR A 385 -33.17 -6.13 -8.83
N LEU A 386 -33.62 -5.69 -10.01
CA LEU A 386 -34.97 -5.95 -10.51
C LEU A 386 -34.95 -7.01 -11.62
N MET A 387 -35.41 -8.22 -11.31
CA MET A 387 -35.66 -9.27 -12.31
C MET A 387 -37.10 -9.79 -12.21
N ILE A 388 -37.94 -9.36 -13.14
CA ILE A 388 -39.36 -9.74 -13.19
C ILE A 388 -39.81 -9.91 -14.64
N GLY A 389 -40.78 -10.79 -14.88
CA GLY A 389 -41.33 -11.03 -16.22
C GLY A 389 -41.47 -12.51 -16.58
N THR A 390 -40.80 -13.40 -15.85
CA THR A 390 -40.87 -14.84 -16.06
C THR A 390 -42.31 -15.35 -16.06
N ASN A 391 -43.17 -14.81 -15.18
CA ASN A 391 -44.58 -15.21 -15.08
C ASN A 391 -45.52 -14.54 -16.09
N ASN A 392 -45.04 -13.62 -16.93
CA ASN A 392 -45.79 -13.09 -18.07
C ASN A 392 -45.78 -14.05 -19.28
N ARG A 393 -45.00 -15.14 -19.21
CA ARG A 393 -44.82 -16.13 -20.29
C ARG A 393 -46.11 -16.79 -20.80
N GLY A 394 -47.18 -16.81 -20.00
CA GLY A 394 -48.47 -17.42 -20.37
C GLY A 394 -49.12 -16.85 -21.64
N GLY A 395 -48.78 -15.61 -22.04
CA GLY A 395 -49.22 -15.00 -23.30
C GLY A 395 -48.27 -15.22 -24.49
N GLY A 396 -47.14 -15.92 -24.30
CA GLY A 396 -46.06 -16.04 -25.28
C GLY A 396 -45.52 -14.68 -25.74
N ALA A 397 -44.82 -14.66 -26.88
CA ALA A 397 -44.25 -13.43 -27.45
C ALA A 397 -45.31 -12.34 -27.73
N ALA A 398 -46.56 -12.74 -28.02
CA ALA A 398 -47.67 -11.81 -28.26
C ALA A 398 -48.08 -11.02 -27.01
N GLY A 399 -47.80 -11.54 -25.81
CA GLY A 399 -48.08 -10.86 -24.53
C GLY A 399 -47.04 -9.83 -24.11
N VAL A 400 -45.86 -9.81 -24.74
CA VAL A 400 -44.72 -8.95 -24.36
C VAL A 400 -45.08 -7.45 -24.37
N PRO A 401 -45.82 -6.90 -25.36
CA PRO A 401 -46.19 -5.48 -25.35
C PRO A 401 -46.99 -5.06 -24.10
N SER A 402 -47.93 -5.90 -23.64
CA SER A 402 -48.68 -5.63 -22.42
C SER A 402 -47.77 -5.65 -21.19
N ALA A 403 -46.89 -6.66 -21.10
CA ALA A 403 -45.95 -6.77 -19.98
C ALA A 403 -44.98 -5.58 -19.92
N MET A 404 -44.52 -5.06 -21.07
CA MET A 404 -43.64 -3.89 -21.15
C MET A 404 -44.35 -2.58 -20.79
N ASN A 405 -45.64 -2.46 -21.08
CA ASN A 405 -46.43 -1.33 -20.59
C ASN A 405 -46.48 -1.33 -19.05
N ASP A 406 -46.72 -2.49 -18.44
CA ASP A 406 -46.72 -2.63 -16.98
C ASP A 406 -45.31 -2.38 -16.40
N TYR A 407 -44.26 -2.85 -17.09
CA TYR A 407 -42.86 -2.65 -16.66
C TYR A 407 -42.47 -1.17 -16.73
N SER A 408 -42.90 -0.45 -17.77
CA SER A 408 -42.68 0.99 -17.87
C SER A 408 -43.33 1.72 -16.68
N GLN A 409 -44.56 1.37 -16.32
CA GLN A 409 -45.25 1.95 -15.16
C GLN A 409 -44.56 1.59 -13.84
N LEU A 410 -44.01 0.38 -13.72
CA LEU A 410 -43.20 -0.02 -12.57
C LEU A 410 -41.95 0.86 -12.42
N ILE A 411 -41.19 1.08 -13.49
CA ILE A 411 -40.02 1.97 -13.46
C ILE A 411 -40.44 3.40 -13.10
N ASP A 412 -41.53 3.92 -13.66
CA ASP A 412 -42.05 5.26 -13.34
C ASP A 412 -42.47 5.39 -11.87
N ALA A 413 -43.09 4.34 -11.31
CA ALA A 413 -43.49 4.30 -9.91
C ALA A 413 -42.28 4.24 -8.95
N ILE A 414 -41.18 3.60 -9.36
CA ILE A 414 -39.92 3.57 -8.60
C ILE A 414 -39.24 4.94 -8.69
N THR A 415 -38.95 5.44 -9.88
CA THR A 415 -38.17 6.67 -10.09
C THR A 415 -38.88 7.92 -9.56
N SER A 416 -40.22 7.93 -9.52
CA SER A 416 -40.97 9.04 -8.91
C SER A 416 -40.84 9.11 -7.38
N ARG A 417 -40.46 8.02 -6.71
CA ARG A 417 -40.37 7.93 -5.24
C ARG A 417 -38.94 7.79 -4.74
N GLN A 418 -38.09 7.14 -5.53
CA GLN A 418 -36.67 6.93 -5.29
C GLN A 418 -35.89 7.41 -6.53
N PRO A 419 -35.84 8.73 -6.78
CA PRO A 419 -35.23 9.28 -8.00
C PRO A 419 -33.73 9.03 -8.10
N ASP A 420 -33.05 8.88 -6.97
CA ASP A 420 -31.60 8.70 -6.90
C ASP A 420 -31.18 7.22 -6.92
N ALA A 421 -32.11 6.30 -6.64
CA ALA A 421 -31.80 4.87 -6.55
C ALA A 421 -31.35 4.30 -7.89
N LEU A 422 -30.27 3.50 -7.87
CA LEU A 422 -29.82 2.76 -9.03
C LEU A 422 -30.75 1.57 -9.28
N ILE A 423 -31.40 1.54 -10.44
CA ILE A 423 -32.20 0.39 -10.89
C ILE A 423 -31.36 -0.45 -11.84
N LEU A 424 -31.06 -1.69 -11.44
CA LEU A 424 -30.46 -2.68 -12.33
C LEU A 424 -31.59 -3.59 -12.84
N ALA A 425 -32.09 -3.28 -14.04
CA ALA A 425 -33.15 -4.04 -14.68
C ALA A 425 -32.55 -5.22 -15.45
N ALA A 426 -32.74 -6.44 -14.92
CA ALA A 426 -32.19 -7.64 -15.50
C ALA A 426 -33.12 -8.28 -16.52
N GLN A 427 -32.53 -8.71 -17.63
CA GLN A 427 -33.13 -9.65 -18.57
C GLN A 427 -33.48 -10.95 -17.83
N ILE A 428 -34.58 -11.59 -18.24
CA ILE A 428 -34.92 -12.90 -17.68
C ILE A 428 -33.92 -13.95 -18.23
N VAL A 429 -33.48 -14.85 -17.34
CA VAL A 429 -32.63 -15.99 -17.68
C VAL A 429 -33.30 -16.89 -18.73
N PRO A 430 -32.54 -17.78 -19.41
CA PRO A 430 -33.13 -18.70 -20.37
C PRO A 430 -34.29 -19.52 -19.80
N ILE A 431 -35.29 -19.80 -20.62
CA ILE A 431 -36.34 -20.78 -20.32
C ILE A 431 -36.33 -21.75 -21.49
N PRO A 432 -35.70 -22.94 -21.38
CA PRO A 432 -35.43 -23.81 -22.53
C PRO A 432 -36.67 -24.16 -23.36
N SER A 433 -37.84 -24.20 -22.72
CA SER A 433 -39.11 -24.49 -23.38
C SER A 433 -39.80 -23.27 -24.02
N GLN A 434 -39.30 -22.04 -23.82
CA GLN A 434 -39.96 -20.78 -24.18
C GLN A 434 -39.01 -19.71 -24.75
N ASP A 435 -38.00 -20.13 -25.51
CA ASP A 435 -36.98 -19.28 -26.12
C ASP A 435 -37.55 -18.06 -26.88
N ALA A 436 -38.61 -18.26 -27.68
CA ALA A 436 -39.25 -17.19 -28.44
C ALA A 436 -39.89 -16.09 -27.57
N PHE A 437 -40.39 -16.44 -26.38
CA PHE A 437 -40.91 -15.46 -25.42
C PHE A 437 -39.76 -14.73 -24.74
N VAL A 438 -38.74 -15.46 -24.28
CA VAL A 438 -37.59 -14.90 -23.55
C VAL A 438 -36.84 -13.90 -24.40
N THR A 439 -36.50 -14.26 -25.64
CA THR A 439 -35.79 -13.38 -26.58
C THR A 439 -36.60 -12.13 -26.91
N ALA A 440 -37.91 -12.26 -27.12
CA ALA A 440 -38.79 -11.11 -27.36
C ALA A 440 -38.89 -10.18 -26.14
N PHE A 441 -39.02 -10.74 -24.93
CA PHE A 441 -39.09 -9.98 -23.68
C PHE A 441 -37.77 -9.24 -23.40
N ASN A 442 -36.64 -9.93 -23.49
CA ASN A 442 -35.31 -9.38 -23.21
C ASN A 442 -34.92 -8.26 -24.17
N SER A 443 -35.27 -8.41 -25.46
CA SER A 443 -35.09 -7.36 -26.46
C SER A 443 -35.94 -6.12 -26.17
N ALA A 444 -37.21 -6.32 -25.82
CA ALA A 444 -38.11 -5.22 -25.49
C ALA A 444 -37.69 -4.49 -24.20
N LEU A 445 -37.23 -5.22 -23.18
CA LEU A 445 -36.69 -4.64 -21.95
C LEU A 445 -35.45 -3.77 -22.23
N ALA A 446 -34.53 -4.22 -23.09
CA ALA A 446 -33.37 -3.43 -23.48
C ALA A 446 -33.76 -2.09 -24.12
N GLY A 447 -34.75 -2.10 -25.02
CA GLY A 447 -35.30 -0.88 -25.62
C GLY A 447 -35.96 0.06 -24.60
N LEU A 448 -36.72 -0.50 -23.65
CA LEU A 448 -37.36 0.27 -22.57
C LEU A 448 -36.31 0.91 -21.64
N VAL A 449 -35.31 0.15 -21.19
CA VAL A 449 -34.24 0.67 -20.33
C VAL A 449 -33.48 1.80 -21.02
N SER A 450 -33.14 1.65 -22.30
CA SER A 450 -32.51 2.71 -23.09
C SER A 450 -33.37 3.99 -23.13
N THR A 451 -34.68 3.83 -23.32
CA THR A 451 -35.64 4.94 -23.33
C THR A 451 -35.72 5.65 -21.97
N LYS A 452 -35.78 4.90 -20.87
CA LYS A 452 -35.87 5.45 -19.50
C LYS A 452 -34.57 6.14 -19.09
N LYS A 453 -33.42 5.55 -19.44
CA LYS A 453 -32.09 6.14 -19.20
C LYS A 453 -31.95 7.48 -19.95
N ALA A 454 -32.37 7.53 -21.23
CA ALA A 454 -32.37 8.77 -22.01
C ALA A 454 -33.31 9.85 -21.43
N ALA A 455 -34.36 9.44 -20.71
CA ALA A 455 -35.27 10.34 -19.99
C ALA A 455 -34.73 10.77 -18.60
N GLY A 456 -33.51 10.37 -18.23
CA GLY A 456 -32.84 10.78 -16.99
C GLY A 456 -33.01 9.84 -15.80
N ALA A 457 -33.63 8.67 -15.97
CA ALA A 457 -33.70 7.67 -14.89
C ALA A 457 -32.31 7.07 -14.61
N ASN A 458 -31.98 6.88 -13.33
CA ASN A 458 -30.78 6.14 -12.91
C ASN A 458 -30.98 4.63 -13.06
N ILE A 459 -30.91 4.14 -14.31
CA ILE A 459 -31.21 2.75 -14.67
C ILE A 459 -30.15 2.17 -15.61
N ALA A 460 -29.84 0.89 -15.42
CA ALA A 460 -28.98 0.12 -16.32
C ALA A 460 -29.59 -1.26 -16.61
N LEU A 461 -29.27 -1.79 -17.80
CA LEU A 461 -29.67 -3.12 -18.22
C LEU A 461 -28.63 -4.13 -17.74
N LEU A 462 -29.08 -5.25 -17.19
CA LEU A 462 -28.24 -6.41 -16.90
C LEU A 462 -28.63 -7.59 -17.80
N ASP A 463 -27.66 -8.11 -18.57
CA ASP A 463 -27.84 -9.32 -19.37
C ASP A 463 -27.60 -10.57 -18.49
N LEU A 464 -28.67 -11.33 -18.24
CA LEU A 464 -28.63 -12.64 -17.57
C LEU A 464 -28.99 -13.79 -18.53
N TYR A 465 -29.00 -13.52 -19.83
CA TYR A 465 -29.38 -14.47 -20.87
C TYR A 465 -28.17 -14.96 -21.66
N THR A 466 -27.39 -14.03 -22.19
CA THR A 466 -26.22 -14.35 -23.02
C THR A 466 -25.12 -14.96 -22.14
N GLY A 467 -24.64 -16.14 -22.53
CA GLY A 467 -23.58 -16.82 -21.79
C GLY A 467 -24.02 -17.49 -20.49
N TYR A 468 -25.33 -17.66 -20.27
CA TYR A 468 -25.83 -18.45 -19.14
C TYR A 468 -25.23 -19.88 -19.17
N PRO A 469 -24.76 -20.42 -18.03
CA PRO A 469 -24.05 -21.71 -18.01
C PRO A 469 -24.86 -22.89 -18.56
N THR A 470 -24.21 -23.68 -19.42
CA THR A 470 -24.76 -24.92 -20.02
C THR A 470 -23.97 -26.14 -19.52
N PRO A 471 -24.57 -27.34 -19.45
CA PRO A 471 -25.90 -27.72 -19.96
C PRO A 471 -27.07 -27.38 -19.01
N TYR A 472 -28.20 -26.94 -19.56
CA TYR A 472 -29.43 -26.60 -18.80
C TYR A 472 -29.98 -27.75 -17.96
N SER A 473 -29.71 -29.01 -18.33
CA SER A 473 -30.08 -30.17 -17.53
C SER A 473 -29.46 -30.19 -16.12
N THR A 474 -28.37 -29.43 -15.93
CA THR A 474 -27.69 -29.29 -14.63
C THR A 474 -27.88 -27.91 -14.02
N THR A 475 -28.04 -26.87 -14.84
CA THR A 475 -28.13 -25.49 -14.37
C THR A 475 -29.56 -24.97 -14.25
N MET A 476 -30.56 -25.73 -14.73
CA MET A 476 -32.01 -25.47 -14.64
C MET A 476 -32.79 -26.79 -14.44
N PRO A 477 -32.78 -27.38 -13.23
CA PRO A 477 -33.30 -28.73 -12.97
C PRO A 477 -34.79 -28.92 -13.31
N ASP A 478 -35.60 -27.86 -13.26
CA ASP A 478 -37.04 -27.89 -13.60
C ASP A 478 -37.37 -27.16 -14.92
N ASN A 479 -36.35 -26.82 -15.73
CA ASN A 479 -36.45 -25.98 -16.93
C ASN A 479 -36.96 -24.55 -16.70
N LEU A 480 -36.88 -24.04 -15.47
CA LEU A 480 -37.33 -22.68 -15.12
C LEU A 480 -36.43 -21.98 -14.10
N HIS A 481 -36.13 -22.63 -12.98
CA HIS A 481 -35.35 -22.06 -11.89
C HIS A 481 -33.88 -22.45 -12.02
N PRO A 482 -32.95 -21.49 -11.84
CA PRO A 482 -31.52 -21.79 -11.74
C PRO A 482 -31.23 -22.79 -10.60
N SER A 483 -30.25 -23.66 -10.81
CA SER A 483 -29.56 -24.37 -9.71
C SER A 483 -28.57 -23.43 -9.00
N ASP A 484 -27.90 -23.87 -7.93
CA ASP A 484 -26.77 -23.15 -7.31
C ASP A 484 -25.67 -22.73 -8.31
N ILE A 485 -25.35 -23.54 -9.32
CA ILE A 485 -24.39 -23.16 -10.38
C ILE A 485 -24.90 -21.94 -11.17
N GLY A 486 -26.19 -21.94 -11.49
CA GLY A 486 -26.82 -20.84 -12.21
C GLY A 486 -26.94 -19.59 -11.34
N TYR A 487 -27.31 -19.76 -10.07
CA TYR A 487 -27.41 -18.69 -9.10
C TYR A 487 -26.07 -18.06 -8.74
N ALA A 488 -24.98 -18.83 -8.66
CA ALA A 488 -23.63 -18.30 -8.48
C ALA A 488 -23.22 -17.42 -9.67
N TRP A 489 -23.47 -17.87 -10.90
CA TRP A 489 -23.23 -17.08 -12.10
C TRP A 489 -24.07 -15.80 -12.13
N MET A 490 -25.35 -15.88 -11.72
CA MET A 490 -26.19 -14.68 -11.58
C MET A 490 -25.65 -13.73 -10.52
N GLY A 491 -25.23 -14.24 -9.36
CA GLY A 491 -24.62 -13.45 -8.28
C GLY A 491 -23.42 -12.66 -8.78
N GLN A 492 -22.53 -13.32 -9.53
CA GLN A 492 -21.39 -12.69 -10.20
C GLN A 492 -21.83 -11.58 -11.18
N LYS A 493 -22.86 -11.82 -12.00
CA LYS A 493 -23.38 -10.80 -12.93
C LYS A 493 -23.99 -9.59 -12.22
N TRP A 494 -24.72 -9.81 -11.13
CA TRP A 494 -25.24 -8.72 -10.30
C TRP A 494 -24.12 -7.92 -9.65
N TYR A 495 -23.10 -8.59 -9.10
CA TYR A 495 -21.92 -7.95 -8.54
C TYR A 495 -21.23 -7.07 -9.59
N GLU A 496 -20.91 -7.61 -10.77
CA GLU A 496 -20.29 -6.88 -11.88
C GLU A 496 -21.10 -5.64 -12.27
N ALA A 497 -22.44 -5.77 -12.31
CA ALA A 497 -23.33 -4.68 -12.68
C ALA A 497 -23.41 -3.57 -11.64
N ILE A 498 -23.51 -3.92 -10.34
CA ILE A 498 -23.50 -2.96 -9.23
C ILE A 498 -22.19 -2.17 -9.26
N VAL A 499 -21.10 -2.92 -9.30
CA VAL A 499 -19.73 -2.42 -9.30
C VAL A 499 -19.47 -1.50 -10.50
N ALA A 500 -19.87 -1.90 -11.71
CA ALA A 500 -19.70 -1.07 -12.91
C ALA A 500 -20.53 0.23 -12.89
N ASN A 501 -21.80 0.17 -12.49
CA ASN A 501 -22.71 1.32 -12.57
C ASN A 501 -22.52 2.35 -11.47
N LEU A 502 -22.00 1.91 -10.31
CA LEU A 502 -21.59 2.84 -9.27
C LEU A 502 -20.14 3.33 -9.45
N GLY A 503 -19.44 2.88 -10.50
CA GLY A 503 -18.06 3.25 -10.78
C GLY A 503 -17.02 2.65 -9.82
N ILE A 504 -17.40 1.56 -9.15
CA ILE A 504 -16.67 0.88 -8.07
C ILE A 504 -15.88 -0.36 -8.60
N ALA A 505 -15.75 -0.52 -9.92
CA ALA A 505 -14.98 -1.61 -10.53
C ALA A 505 -13.50 -1.61 -10.12
N GLY A 506 -13.18 -2.54 -9.20
CA GLY A 506 -11.86 -2.83 -8.65
C GLY A 506 -11.35 -1.67 -7.82
N ASP A 507 -11.19 -1.87 -6.51
CA ASP A 507 -10.54 -0.90 -5.63
C ASP A 507 -9.31 -0.33 -6.33
N ASN A 508 -9.32 0.98 -6.48
CA ASN A 508 -8.32 1.77 -7.18
C ASN A 508 -8.47 3.19 -6.63
N GLY A 509 -7.57 3.58 -5.74
CA GLY A 509 -7.49 4.98 -5.32
C GLY A 509 -6.95 5.84 -6.44
N LEU A 510 -5.94 5.32 -7.16
CA LEU A 510 -5.41 5.90 -8.40
C LEU A 510 -6.08 5.29 -9.64
N PRO A 511 -6.12 6.00 -10.78
CA PRO A 511 -6.65 5.43 -12.02
C PRO A 511 -5.85 4.19 -12.44
N ALA A 512 -6.54 3.11 -12.83
CA ALA A 512 -5.88 1.86 -13.25
C ALA A 512 -4.92 2.03 -14.45
N ALA A 513 -5.16 3.05 -15.28
CA ALA A 513 -4.33 3.39 -16.43
C ALA A 513 -3.14 4.30 -16.08
N THR A 514 -2.90 4.63 -14.80
CA THR A 514 -1.83 5.55 -14.41
C THR A 514 -0.47 4.85 -14.46
N ASP A 515 0.49 5.47 -15.13
CA ASP A 515 1.90 5.19 -14.89
C ASP A 515 2.30 5.88 -13.57
N LEU A 516 2.74 5.10 -12.59
CA LEU A 516 3.17 5.60 -11.30
C LEU A 516 4.69 5.76 -11.28
N TYR A 517 5.17 6.93 -10.84
CA TYR A 517 6.58 7.23 -10.62
C TYR A 517 6.82 7.57 -9.15
N LEU A 518 7.75 6.87 -8.48
CA LEU A 518 8.09 7.09 -7.07
C LEU A 518 9.57 7.46 -6.92
N GLY A 519 9.87 8.57 -6.25
CA GLY A 519 11.24 8.98 -5.90
C GLY A 519 11.74 8.33 -4.60
N GLY A 520 13.06 8.38 -4.33
CA GLY A 520 13.68 7.70 -3.18
C GLY A 520 13.21 8.13 -1.78
N GLY A 521 12.52 9.27 -1.65
CA GLY A 521 11.89 9.74 -0.41
C GLY A 521 10.35 9.65 -0.43
N ALA A 522 9.79 8.97 -1.42
CA ALA A 522 8.35 8.86 -1.63
C ALA A 522 7.78 7.56 -1.04
N THR A 523 6.54 7.63 -0.58
CA THR A 523 5.75 6.47 -0.16
C THR A 523 4.39 6.50 -0.83
N LEU A 524 3.97 5.41 -1.47
CA LEU A 524 2.56 5.14 -1.72
C LEU A 524 2.06 4.20 -0.62
N ASP A 525 1.18 4.71 0.23
CA ASP A 525 0.46 3.90 1.21
C ASP A 525 -0.89 3.45 0.62
N LEU A 526 -0.96 2.17 0.26
CA LEU A 526 -2.16 1.53 -0.29
C LEU A 526 -3.26 1.38 0.75
N ASN A 527 -2.94 1.35 2.06
CA ASN A 527 -3.90 1.45 3.16
C ASN A 527 -5.16 0.59 2.98
N GLY A 528 -4.98 -0.71 2.68
CA GLY A 528 -6.06 -1.69 2.51
C GLY A 528 -6.80 -1.63 1.18
N VAL A 529 -6.33 -0.84 0.21
CA VAL A 529 -6.96 -0.66 -1.10
C VAL A 529 -6.26 -1.54 -2.12
N ASN A 530 -6.99 -2.44 -2.80
CA ASN A 530 -6.41 -3.06 -4.00
C ASN A 530 -6.05 -1.95 -4.99
N GLN A 531 -5.03 -2.15 -5.80
CA GLN A 531 -4.62 -1.09 -6.73
C GLN A 531 -4.07 -1.73 -7.99
N THR A 532 -4.63 -1.36 -9.14
CA THR A 532 -4.06 -1.63 -10.45
C THR A 532 -3.32 -0.40 -10.94
N LEU A 533 -2.13 -0.57 -11.49
CA LEU A 533 -1.33 0.47 -12.11
C LEU A 533 -0.99 0.07 -13.54
N ALA A 534 -0.93 1.03 -14.47
CA ALA A 534 -0.43 0.74 -15.81
C ALA A 534 1.05 0.38 -15.73
N SER A 535 1.84 1.07 -14.93
CA SER A 535 3.23 0.67 -14.68
C SER A 535 3.76 1.25 -13.38
N LEU A 536 4.79 0.62 -12.84
CA LEU A 536 5.49 1.09 -11.65
C LEU A 536 6.93 1.49 -12.01
N ASN A 537 7.28 2.74 -11.74
CA ASN A 537 8.51 3.37 -12.21
C ASN A 537 9.23 4.15 -11.11
N ASP A 538 10.54 4.31 -11.29
CA ASP A 538 11.34 5.25 -10.51
C ASP A 538 11.14 6.70 -10.97
N SER A 539 11.07 7.63 -10.02
CA SER A 539 11.24 9.06 -10.28
C SER A 539 12.67 9.48 -9.94
N GLY A 540 13.39 10.07 -10.89
CA GLY A 540 14.74 10.60 -10.64
C GLY A 540 15.85 9.54 -10.47
N GLY A 541 15.61 8.29 -10.89
CA GLY A 541 16.62 7.23 -10.92
C GLY A 541 16.75 6.38 -9.64
N THR A 542 15.89 6.61 -8.64
CA THR A 542 15.76 5.78 -7.44
C THR A 542 14.29 5.62 -7.09
N GLY A 543 13.86 4.42 -6.69
CA GLY A 543 12.48 4.14 -6.30
C GLY A 543 12.18 4.42 -4.83
N GLY A 544 10.93 4.77 -4.55
CA GLY A 544 10.40 4.96 -3.19
C GLY A 544 9.90 3.67 -2.54
N GLN A 545 8.93 3.77 -1.64
CA GLN A 545 8.30 2.63 -0.98
C GLN A 545 6.81 2.53 -1.34
N ILE A 546 6.32 1.30 -1.50
CA ILE A 546 4.89 0.99 -1.49
C ILE A 546 4.61 0.21 -0.21
N ILE A 547 3.61 0.62 0.55
CA ILE A 547 3.24 -0.02 1.81
C ILE A 547 1.75 -0.31 1.89
N ASN A 548 1.36 -1.23 2.78
CA ASN A 548 0.00 -1.32 3.29
C ASN A 548 -0.07 -0.83 4.75
N GLY A 549 -0.49 0.41 4.95
CA GLY A 549 -0.69 0.99 6.28
C GLY A 549 -1.88 0.39 7.05
N ALA A 550 -2.75 -0.40 6.40
CA ALA A 550 -3.88 -1.10 7.02
C ALA A 550 -3.54 -2.58 7.24
N ALA A 551 -2.78 -2.87 8.31
CA ALA A 551 -2.24 -4.19 8.62
C ALA A 551 -3.28 -5.35 8.60
N ASP A 552 -4.53 -5.08 8.98
CA ASP A 552 -5.60 -6.09 9.06
C ASP A 552 -6.45 -6.20 7.77
N THR A 553 -6.05 -5.52 6.69
CA THR A 553 -6.77 -5.52 5.41
C THR A 553 -5.80 -5.89 4.29
N PRO A 554 -5.59 -7.20 4.05
CA PRO A 554 -4.82 -7.67 2.90
C PRO A 554 -5.36 -7.10 1.59
N LEU A 555 -4.45 -6.81 0.66
CA LEU A 555 -4.79 -6.25 -0.65
C LEU A 555 -3.96 -6.88 -1.77
N THR A 556 -4.39 -6.65 -2.99
CA THR A 556 -3.65 -6.98 -4.22
C THR A 556 -3.17 -5.71 -4.92
N LEU A 557 -1.86 -5.64 -5.17
CA LEU A 557 -1.25 -4.69 -6.10
C LEU A 557 -1.10 -5.36 -7.46
N THR A 558 -1.73 -4.81 -8.50
CA THR A 558 -1.68 -5.29 -9.87
C THR A 558 -0.86 -4.34 -10.75
N LEU A 559 0.16 -4.86 -11.41
CA LEU A 559 1.00 -4.14 -12.36
C LEU A 559 0.63 -4.58 -13.78
N ASN A 560 0.17 -3.65 -14.61
CA ASN A 560 -0.43 -3.94 -15.91
C ASN A 560 0.24 -3.17 -17.08
N PRO A 561 1.58 -3.25 -17.26
CA PRO A 561 2.22 -2.57 -18.37
C PRO A 561 1.73 -3.15 -19.67
N ALA A 562 1.10 -2.31 -20.50
CA ALA A 562 0.56 -2.75 -21.78
C ALA A 562 1.66 -3.06 -22.81
N SER A 563 2.83 -2.41 -22.70
CA SER A 563 3.98 -2.60 -23.57
C SER A 563 5.24 -2.00 -22.94
N GLY A 564 6.40 -2.20 -23.57
CA GLY A 564 7.66 -1.60 -23.14
C GLY A 564 8.19 -2.17 -21.83
N MET A 565 9.10 -1.45 -21.19
CA MET A 565 9.75 -1.83 -19.94
C MET A 565 9.59 -0.70 -18.92
N ALA A 566 9.08 -1.04 -17.73
CA ALA A 566 8.97 -0.15 -16.58
C ALA A 566 9.84 -0.66 -15.44
N THR A 567 10.66 0.21 -14.83
CA THR A 567 11.64 -0.20 -13.81
C THR A 567 11.38 0.48 -12.49
N PHE A 568 11.31 -0.33 -11.44
CA PHE A 568 11.18 0.11 -10.06
C PHE A 568 12.30 -0.46 -9.19
N SER A 569 13.15 0.41 -8.65
CA SER A 569 14.25 0.06 -7.74
C SER A 569 13.90 0.25 -6.26
N GLY A 570 12.66 0.66 -5.98
CA GLY A 570 12.14 0.82 -4.64
C GLY A 570 11.71 -0.50 -3.98
N SER A 571 11.01 -0.40 -2.85
CA SER A 571 10.56 -1.57 -2.07
C SER A 571 9.04 -1.64 -1.99
N ILE A 572 8.48 -2.86 -1.99
CA ILE A 572 7.09 -3.14 -1.64
C ILE A 572 7.09 -3.82 -0.27
N SER A 573 6.30 -3.31 0.68
CA SER A 573 6.40 -3.72 2.08
C SER A 573 5.08 -3.96 2.79
N ASP A 574 5.04 -5.05 3.54
CA ASP A 574 3.94 -5.44 4.43
C ASP A 574 3.85 -4.57 5.69
N SER A 575 4.83 -3.69 5.93
CA SER A 575 4.94 -2.88 7.16
C SER A 575 4.86 -3.70 8.46
N GLY A 576 5.30 -4.97 8.40
CA GLY A 576 5.35 -5.90 9.52
C GLY A 576 4.14 -6.83 9.69
N ALA A 577 3.08 -6.71 8.89
CA ALA A 577 1.91 -7.58 8.92
C ALA A 577 1.98 -8.65 7.81
N ALA A 578 2.07 -9.93 8.16
CA ALA A 578 2.21 -10.98 7.16
C ALA A 578 1.00 -11.07 6.22
N ASN A 579 1.26 -11.32 4.93
CA ASN A 579 0.32 -11.40 3.83
C ASN A 579 -0.50 -10.12 3.61
N ALA A 580 0.02 -8.95 3.98
CA ALA A 580 -0.70 -7.69 3.81
C ALA A 580 -0.77 -7.23 2.35
N ILE A 581 0.22 -7.60 1.52
CA ILE A 581 0.24 -7.33 0.07
C ILE A 581 0.47 -8.63 -0.72
N SER A 582 -0.40 -8.91 -1.68
CA SER A 582 -0.12 -9.82 -2.80
C SER A 582 0.17 -9.02 -4.08
N LEU A 583 1.05 -9.53 -4.95
CA LEU A 583 1.44 -8.87 -6.19
C LEU A 583 0.89 -9.65 -7.41
N VAL A 584 0.32 -8.95 -8.38
CA VAL A 584 -0.07 -9.53 -9.67
C VAL A 584 0.58 -8.75 -10.81
N LYS A 585 1.10 -9.46 -11.81
CA LYS A 585 1.58 -8.88 -13.07
C LYS A 585 0.66 -9.34 -14.22
N SER A 586 -0.08 -8.42 -14.82
CA SER A 586 -1.21 -8.75 -15.72
C SER A 586 -1.25 -8.05 -17.09
N GLY A 587 -0.16 -7.45 -17.56
CA GLY A 587 -0.08 -6.81 -18.88
C GLY A 587 1.01 -7.38 -19.77
N ASP A 588 0.92 -7.18 -21.10
CA ASP A 588 1.85 -7.77 -22.09
C ASP A 588 3.29 -7.22 -22.03
N GLY A 589 3.49 -6.05 -21.42
CA GLY A 589 4.79 -5.40 -21.26
C GLY A 589 5.66 -6.04 -20.16
N THR A 590 6.84 -5.45 -19.95
CA THR A 590 7.80 -5.86 -18.92
C THR A 590 7.72 -4.94 -17.72
N GLN A 591 7.59 -5.52 -16.53
CA GLN A 591 7.85 -4.83 -15.26
C GLN A 591 9.17 -5.35 -14.68
N VAL A 592 10.08 -4.45 -14.33
CA VAL A 592 11.35 -4.76 -13.66
C VAL A 592 11.26 -4.38 -12.19
N LEU A 593 11.58 -5.32 -11.30
CA LEU A 593 11.74 -5.11 -9.87
C LEU A 593 13.23 -5.22 -9.52
N ALA A 594 13.86 -4.06 -9.31
CA ALA A 594 15.29 -3.91 -9.05
C ALA A 594 15.63 -3.68 -7.57
N GLY A 595 14.61 -3.49 -6.72
CA GLY A 595 14.77 -3.31 -5.26
C GLY A 595 14.32 -4.55 -4.48
N ALA A 596 14.84 -4.69 -3.27
CA ALA A 596 14.38 -5.71 -2.32
C ALA A 596 13.03 -5.30 -1.72
N SER A 597 12.11 -6.27 -1.63
CA SER A 597 10.79 -6.14 -1.04
C SER A 597 10.63 -7.10 0.14
N ASP A 598 9.76 -6.77 1.09
CA ASP A 598 9.52 -7.58 2.29
C ASP A 598 8.07 -8.08 2.45
N TYR A 599 7.21 -7.84 1.45
CA TYR A 599 5.87 -8.41 1.46
C TYR A 599 5.91 -9.94 1.46
N SER A 600 4.88 -10.55 2.03
CA SER A 600 4.82 -12.01 2.22
C SER A 600 3.62 -12.67 1.55
N GLY A 601 2.69 -11.89 0.98
CA GLY A 601 1.69 -12.42 0.06
C GLY A 601 2.33 -12.89 -1.26
N GLY A 602 1.63 -13.75 -1.99
CA GLY A 602 2.15 -14.36 -3.21
C GLY A 602 2.32 -13.36 -4.37
N THR A 603 3.18 -13.72 -5.32
CA THR A 603 3.33 -13.04 -6.60
C THR A 603 2.77 -13.91 -7.72
N THR A 604 1.84 -13.40 -8.52
CA THR A 604 1.28 -14.11 -9.68
C THR A 604 1.59 -13.37 -10.97
N ILE A 605 2.19 -14.06 -11.94
CA ILE A 605 2.43 -13.55 -13.29
C ILE A 605 1.39 -14.18 -14.22
N LEU A 606 0.54 -13.32 -14.81
CA LEU A 606 -0.55 -13.71 -15.71
C LEU A 606 -0.26 -13.39 -17.18
N ALA A 607 0.63 -12.43 -17.46
CA ALA A 607 1.01 -12.02 -18.81
C ALA A 607 2.31 -11.21 -18.85
N GLY A 608 2.89 -11.11 -20.05
CA GLY A 608 4.12 -10.36 -20.31
C GLY A 608 5.31 -10.88 -19.51
N THR A 609 6.21 -9.98 -19.11
CA THR A 609 7.43 -10.34 -18.36
C THR A 609 7.48 -9.64 -17.00
N LEU A 610 7.80 -10.39 -15.95
CA LEU A 610 8.34 -9.86 -14.70
C LEU A 610 9.85 -10.13 -14.67
N LEU A 611 10.66 -9.08 -14.59
CA LEU A 611 12.11 -9.18 -14.53
C LEU A 611 12.58 -8.81 -13.10
N VAL A 612 13.29 -9.70 -12.43
CA VAL A 612 13.89 -9.41 -11.11
C VAL A 612 15.38 -9.13 -11.27
N THR A 613 15.84 -7.98 -10.80
CA THR A 613 17.24 -7.52 -10.97
C THR A 613 17.81 -6.92 -9.69
N ASN A 614 17.19 -7.24 -8.55
CA ASN A 614 17.69 -6.80 -7.25
C ASN A 614 19.05 -7.43 -6.94
N THR A 615 19.94 -6.66 -6.32
CA THR A 615 21.31 -7.10 -6.01
C THR A 615 21.44 -7.74 -4.61
N SER A 616 20.39 -7.66 -3.79
CA SER A 616 20.29 -8.27 -2.46
C SER A 616 18.82 -8.37 -2.04
N GLY A 617 18.54 -9.15 -0.99
CA GLY A 617 17.16 -9.39 -0.52
C GLY A 617 16.33 -10.16 -1.56
N SER A 618 15.00 -10.15 -1.46
CA SER A 618 14.11 -10.76 -2.46
C SER A 618 13.35 -9.68 -3.21
N ALA A 619 13.35 -9.68 -4.55
CA ALA A 619 12.53 -8.73 -5.32
C ALA A 619 11.03 -8.96 -5.12
N THR A 620 10.63 -10.22 -4.95
CA THR A 620 9.22 -10.64 -4.82
C THR A 620 8.82 -10.98 -3.39
N GLY A 621 9.56 -10.47 -2.40
CA GLY A 621 9.24 -10.75 -1.00
C GLY A 621 9.44 -12.22 -0.61
N SER A 622 8.79 -12.66 0.45
CA SER A 622 8.90 -14.04 0.97
C SER A 622 7.77 -14.97 0.52
N GLY A 623 6.71 -14.45 -0.08
CA GLY A 623 5.61 -15.24 -0.61
C GLY A 623 5.99 -16.02 -1.87
N ASP A 624 5.23 -17.08 -2.15
CA ASP A 624 5.44 -17.91 -3.33
C ASP A 624 5.20 -17.13 -4.64
N VAL A 625 5.94 -17.49 -5.68
CA VAL A 625 5.84 -16.92 -7.03
C VAL A 625 5.22 -17.95 -7.96
N LEU A 626 4.05 -17.65 -8.51
CA LEU A 626 3.37 -18.44 -9.52
C LEU A 626 3.44 -17.75 -10.89
N VAL A 627 4.13 -18.38 -11.84
CA VAL A 627 4.06 -18.01 -13.25
C VAL A 627 2.91 -18.77 -13.89
N SER A 628 1.71 -18.21 -13.83
CA SER A 628 0.51 -18.84 -14.40
C SER A 628 0.47 -18.70 -15.92
N ALA A 629 0.96 -17.58 -16.45
CA ALA A 629 1.14 -17.30 -17.87
C ALA A 629 2.14 -16.14 -18.04
N GLY A 630 2.87 -16.10 -19.17
CA GLY A 630 3.94 -15.12 -19.40
C GLY A 630 5.32 -15.64 -18.97
N THR A 631 6.22 -14.72 -18.62
CA THR A 631 7.65 -14.99 -18.36
C THR A 631 8.10 -14.39 -17.04
N LEU A 632 8.76 -15.20 -16.19
CA LEU A 632 9.63 -14.72 -15.13
C LEU A 632 11.07 -14.74 -15.62
N GLY A 633 11.84 -13.69 -15.37
CA GLY A 633 13.26 -13.66 -15.71
C GLY A 633 14.09 -12.71 -14.87
N GLY A 634 15.33 -12.47 -15.29
CA GLY A 634 16.26 -11.54 -14.63
C GLY A 634 17.37 -12.24 -13.85
N ASP A 635 18.29 -11.45 -13.32
CA ASP A 635 19.52 -11.88 -12.64
C ASP A 635 19.51 -11.60 -11.12
N GLY A 636 18.32 -11.37 -10.57
CA GLY A 636 18.11 -11.04 -9.16
C GLY A 636 17.89 -12.24 -8.24
N PHE A 637 17.32 -11.96 -7.08
CA PHE A 637 17.07 -12.94 -6.01
C PHE A 637 15.58 -13.00 -5.66
N ILE A 638 15.06 -14.22 -5.52
CA ILE A 638 13.70 -14.56 -5.11
C ILE A 638 13.78 -15.51 -3.90
N ALA A 639 13.14 -15.16 -2.79
CA ALA A 639 13.13 -16.01 -1.59
C ALA A 639 12.04 -17.09 -1.61
N GLY A 640 10.86 -16.78 -2.17
CA GLY A 640 9.73 -17.70 -2.23
C GLY A 640 9.94 -18.87 -3.20
N THR A 641 9.06 -19.86 -3.12
CA THR A 641 9.02 -20.95 -4.09
C THR A 641 8.62 -20.41 -5.46
N VAL A 642 9.34 -20.74 -6.51
CA VAL A 642 8.97 -20.41 -7.90
C VAL A 642 8.28 -21.62 -8.52
N THR A 643 7.02 -21.46 -8.90
CA THR A 643 6.25 -22.45 -9.67
C THR A 643 5.93 -21.91 -11.06
N VAL A 644 6.28 -22.65 -12.10
CA VAL A 644 6.04 -22.27 -13.50
C VAL A 644 5.04 -23.24 -14.11
N ALA A 645 3.84 -22.75 -14.38
CA ALA A 645 2.75 -23.57 -14.89
C ALA A 645 2.96 -23.96 -16.37
N GLY A 646 2.26 -25.00 -16.82
CA GLY A 646 2.26 -25.42 -18.22
C GLY A 646 1.94 -24.28 -19.20
N GLY A 647 2.81 -24.05 -20.19
CA GLY A 647 2.69 -22.97 -21.15
C GLY A 647 3.30 -21.62 -20.73
N ALA A 648 3.75 -21.47 -19.48
CA ALA A 648 4.49 -20.30 -19.00
C ALA A 648 6.01 -20.50 -19.11
N HIS A 649 6.77 -19.41 -18.93
CA HIS A 649 8.20 -19.35 -19.19
C HIS A 649 9.01 -18.93 -17.95
N LEU A 650 10.14 -19.58 -17.74
CA LEU A 650 11.25 -19.12 -16.91
C LEU A 650 12.46 -18.84 -17.80
N ALA A 651 12.93 -17.59 -17.81
CA ALA A 651 14.03 -17.11 -18.64
C ALA A 651 15.07 -16.40 -17.74
N PRO A 652 16.00 -17.14 -17.11
CA PRO A 652 16.97 -16.55 -16.20
C PRO A 652 17.86 -15.52 -16.89
N GLY A 653 18.39 -14.59 -16.10
CA GLY A 653 19.28 -13.53 -16.57
C GLY A 653 18.57 -12.34 -17.20
N THR A 654 19.32 -11.26 -17.36
CA THR A 654 19.01 -10.20 -18.35
C THR A 654 19.73 -10.49 -19.67
N SER A 655 19.95 -11.77 -19.96
CA SER A 655 20.63 -12.33 -21.15
C SER A 655 22.13 -12.03 -21.33
N PRO A 656 23.04 -13.02 -21.10
CA PRO A 656 22.90 -14.14 -20.18
C PRO A 656 23.19 -13.76 -18.71
N GLY A 657 22.60 -14.48 -17.74
CA GLY A 657 22.82 -14.22 -16.31
C GLY A 657 22.27 -15.30 -15.36
N THR A 658 22.42 -15.08 -14.05
CA THR A 658 22.00 -16.04 -13.02
C THR A 658 20.80 -15.52 -12.24
N LEU A 659 19.70 -16.27 -12.24
CA LEU A 659 18.56 -16.02 -11.36
C LEU A 659 18.70 -16.86 -10.08
N HIS A 660 18.51 -16.27 -8.91
CA HIS A 660 18.56 -16.99 -7.64
C HIS A 660 17.14 -17.19 -7.08
N THR A 661 16.78 -18.41 -6.67
CA THR A 661 15.43 -18.73 -6.16
C THR A 661 15.45 -19.51 -4.84
N GLY A 662 14.29 -19.55 -4.17
CA GLY A 662 13.95 -20.59 -3.19
C GLY A 662 13.82 -21.95 -3.87
N SER A 663 12.77 -22.73 -3.54
CA SER A 663 12.48 -23.96 -4.29
C SER A 663 12.02 -23.64 -5.72
N LEU A 664 12.29 -24.54 -6.67
CA LEU A 664 11.91 -24.41 -8.08
C LEU A 664 11.03 -25.58 -8.52
N VAL A 665 9.86 -25.27 -9.08
CA VAL A 665 8.92 -26.23 -9.65
C VAL A 665 8.59 -25.81 -11.08
N LEU A 666 9.00 -26.62 -12.05
CA LEU A 666 8.61 -26.47 -13.45
C LEU A 666 7.59 -27.55 -13.78
N ASP A 667 6.31 -27.17 -13.89
CA ASP A 667 5.23 -28.10 -14.19
C ASP A 667 5.30 -28.59 -15.65
N GLY A 668 4.63 -29.71 -15.93
CA GLY A 668 4.53 -30.30 -17.27
C GLY A 668 4.11 -29.31 -18.34
N GLY A 669 4.93 -29.22 -19.39
CA GLY A 669 4.71 -28.30 -20.51
C GLY A 669 5.05 -26.84 -20.24
N SER A 670 5.64 -26.48 -19.10
CA SER A 670 6.30 -25.18 -18.92
C SER A 670 7.55 -25.07 -19.81
N PHE A 671 8.05 -23.85 -20.03
CA PHE A 671 9.26 -23.57 -20.81
C PHE A 671 10.37 -23.05 -19.91
N PHE A 672 11.54 -23.68 -19.99
CA PHE A 672 12.78 -23.18 -19.40
C PHE A 672 13.67 -22.65 -20.52
N ASP A 673 13.68 -21.33 -20.68
CA ASP A 673 14.42 -20.63 -21.73
C ASP A 673 15.82 -20.32 -21.23
N VAL A 674 16.83 -20.85 -21.92
CA VAL A 674 18.24 -20.70 -21.53
C VAL A 674 19.03 -20.16 -22.73
N GLU A 675 19.55 -18.96 -22.58
CA GLU A 675 20.50 -18.38 -23.52
C GLU A 675 21.91 -18.88 -23.22
N LEU A 676 22.57 -19.39 -24.26
CA LEU A 676 23.82 -20.12 -24.12
C LEU A 676 24.80 -19.65 -25.19
N SER A 677 25.91 -19.07 -24.73
CA SER A 677 27.10 -18.81 -25.52
C SER A 677 28.25 -19.69 -24.99
N PRO A 678 29.35 -19.84 -25.74
CA PRO A 678 30.47 -20.65 -25.26
C PRO A 678 31.10 -20.18 -23.94
N THR A 679 30.89 -18.93 -23.53
CA THR A 679 31.55 -18.31 -22.37
C THR A 679 30.60 -17.68 -21.35
N LEU A 680 29.32 -17.53 -21.68
CA LEU A 680 28.27 -16.95 -20.84
C LEU A 680 26.98 -17.70 -21.09
N TRP A 681 26.22 -18.01 -20.04
CA TRP A 681 24.97 -18.74 -20.14
C TRP A 681 24.01 -18.39 -19.01
N ASP A 682 22.74 -18.66 -19.24
CA ASP A 682 21.71 -18.54 -18.22
C ASP A 682 21.76 -19.71 -17.24
N MET A 683 21.56 -19.38 -15.97
CA MET A 683 21.56 -20.34 -14.87
C MET A 683 20.48 -19.96 -13.86
N VAL A 684 19.83 -20.97 -13.26
CA VAL A 684 19.09 -20.79 -12.02
C VAL A 684 19.89 -21.39 -10.87
N ASP A 685 20.11 -20.62 -9.81
CA ASP A 685 20.69 -21.06 -8.54
C ASP A 685 19.57 -21.24 -7.51
N VAL A 686 19.37 -22.46 -7.04
CA VAL A 686 18.21 -22.89 -6.26
C VAL A 686 18.67 -23.24 -4.85
N THR A 687 18.05 -22.64 -3.84
CA THR A 687 18.38 -22.86 -2.41
C THR A 687 17.44 -23.83 -1.70
N GLY A 688 16.64 -24.56 -2.47
CA GLY A 688 15.69 -25.55 -1.99
C GLY A 688 15.45 -26.61 -3.07
N THR A 689 14.33 -27.32 -3.01
CA THR A 689 14.11 -28.46 -3.92
C THR A 689 13.88 -28.03 -5.37
N VAL A 690 14.33 -28.86 -6.32
CA VAL A 690 14.07 -28.72 -7.76
C VAL A 690 13.15 -29.84 -8.27
N SER A 691 12.11 -29.47 -9.00
CA SER A 691 11.30 -30.39 -9.83
C SER A 691 11.16 -29.84 -11.26
N VAL A 692 11.29 -30.74 -12.24
CA VAL A 692 11.28 -30.40 -13.68
C VAL A 692 10.27 -31.24 -14.49
N ASP A 693 9.23 -31.74 -13.81
CA ASP A 693 8.20 -32.69 -14.26
C ASP A 693 7.68 -32.49 -15.70
N ASP A 694 8.36 -33.05 -16.72
CA ASP A 694 8.03 -32.92 -18.15
C ASP A 694 8.01 -31.47 -18.67
N ALA A 695 8.80 -30.59 -18.05
CA ALA A 695 9.06 -29.24 -18.54
C ALA A 695 9.86 -29.25 -19.86
N ILE A 696 9.78 -28.19 -20.65
CA ILE A 696 10.44 -28.08 -21.96
C ILE A 696 11.70 -27.22 -21.82
N LEU A 697 12.88 -27.82 -22.02
CA LEU A 697 14.12 -27.07 -22.16
C LEU A 697 14.17 -26.40 -23.55
N ASN A 698 14.22 -25.06 -23.57
CA ASN A 698 14.34 -24.26 -24.78
C ASN A 698 15.71 -23.55 -24.79
N LEU A 699 16.63 -24.02 -25.63
CA LEU A 699 17.96 -23.43 -25.74
C LEU A 699 18.04 -22.40 -26.86
N ILE A 700 18.57 -21.23 -26.53
CA ILE A 700 18.82 -20.14 -27.47
C ILE A 700 20.34 -19.95 -27.59
N LEU A 701 20.92 -20.40 -28.71
CA LEU A 701 22.37 -20.31 -28.91
C LEU A 701 22.76 -18.94 -29.48
N THR A 702 23.61 -18.21 -28.74
CA THR A 702 24.12 -16.89 -29.16
C THR A 702 25.55 -16.94 -29.72
N GLY A 703 26.12 -18.14 -29.85
CA GLY A 703 27.46 -18.38 -30.40
C GLY A 703 27.68 -19.80 -30.92
N SER A 704 28.83 -20.05 -31.56
CA SER A 704 29.19 -21.36 -32.12
C SER A 704 29.97 -22.23 -31.13
N PHE A 705 29.57 -23.50 -30.98
CA PHE A 705 30.17 -24.47 -30.07
C PHE A 705 31.19 -25.41 -30.71
N ALA A 706 31.54 -25.22 -31.99
CA ALA A 706 32.39 -26.16 -32.75
C ALA A 706 33.76 -26.45 -32.09
N SER A 707 34.34 -25.49 -31.35
CA SER A 707 35.63 -25.63 -30.65
C SER A 707 35.52 -25.91 -29.15
N TYR A 708 34.29 -26.05 -28.62
CA TYR A 708 34.02 -26.11 -27.18
C TYR A 708 33.59 -27.50 -26.72
N GLY A 709 33.83 -28.53 -27.53
CA GLY A 709 33.53 -29.91 -27.16
C GLY A 709 34.17 -30.31 -25.83
N GLY A 710 33.35 -30.88 -24.94
CA GLY A 710 33.68 -31.23 -23.56
C GLY A 710 33.39 -30.13 -22.53
N SER A 711 33.05 -28.90 -22.94
CA SER A 711 32.68 -27.83 -22.01
C SER A 711 31.34 -28.13 -21.34
N GLN A 712 31.25 -27.79 -20.06
CA GLN A 712 30.06 -28.02 -19.23
C GLN A 712 29.39 -26.68 -18.89
N TYR A 713 28.07 -26.67 -18.94
CA TYR A 713 27.21 -25.52 -18.70
C TYR A 713 26.14 -25.92 -17.68
N ILE A 714 26.29 -25.45 -16.44
CA ILE A 714 25.29 -25.68 -15.38
C ILE A 714 24.13 -24.73 -15.65
N ILE A 715 22.95 -25.29 -15.96
CA ILE A 715 21.74 -24.52 -16.26
C ILE A 715 20.79 -24.48 -15.06
N VAL A 716 20.88 -25.47 -14.18
CA VAL A 716 20.27 -25.46 -12.84
C VAL A 716 21.33 -25.90 -11.86
N GLN A 717 21.69 -24.99 -10.95
CA GLN A 717 22.51 -25.26 -9.80
C GLN A 717 21.58 -25.49 -8.60
N ASN A 718 21.57 -26.72 -8.08
CA ASN A 718 20.75 -27.10 -6.94
C ASN A 718 21.60 -27.07 -5.65
N ASP A 719 20.98 -26.89 -4.49
CA ASP A 719 21.72 -26.81 -3.24
C ASP A 719 22.05 -28.19 -2.65
N GLY A 720 23.19 -28.25 -1.94
CA GLY A 720 23.61 -29.44 -1.20
C GLY A 720 23.83 -30.69 -2.07
N SER A 721 24.06 -31.85 -1.44
CA SER A 721 24.31 -33.12 -2.14
C SER A 721 23.24 -34.20 -1.87
N LEU A 722 22.15 -33.83 -1.19
CA LEU A 722 21.12 -34.76 -0.73
C LEU A 722 19.78 -34.59 -1.44
N ASP A 723 19.55 -33.44 -2.07
CA ASP A 723 18.30 -33.11 -2.75
C ASP A 723 18.38 -33.56 -4.21
N MET A 724 18.12 -34.84 -4.44
CA MET A 724 18.10 -35.41 -5.79
C MET A 724 16.95 -34.82 -6.61
N ILE A 725 17.22 -34.49 -7.88
CA ILE A 725 16.19 -34.13 -8.86
C ILE A 725 15.50 -35.43 -9.34
N PRO A 726 14.22 -35.68 -9.00
CA PRO A 726 13.58 -36.96 -9.29
C PRO A 726 13.03 -37.05 -10.72
N ASP A 727 12.86 -35.91 -11.38
CA ASP A 727 12.17 -35.76 -12.66
C ASP A 727 13.13 -35.39 -13.80
N ILE A 728 12.62 -35.37 -15.03
CA ILE A 728 13.41 -35.03 -16.23
C ILE A 728 12.66 -34.01 -17.10
N PHE A 729 13.42 -33.21 -17.84
CA PHE A 729 12.88 -32.44 -18.95
C PHE A 729 12.29 -33.37 -20.02
N ARG A 730 11.27 -32.87 -20.71
CA ARG A 730 10.51 -33.59 -21.73
C ARG A 730 11.42 -34.19 -22.80
N TYR A 731 11.33 -35.51 -22.96
CA TYR A 731 12.13 -36.33 -23.89
C TYR A 731 13.65 -36.28 -23.67
N LEU A 732 14.12 -35.82 -22.52
CA LEU A 732 15.53 -35.73 -22.19
C LEU A 732 15.89 -36.56 -20.94
N PRO A 733 15.76 -37.90 -20.93
CA PRO A 733 16.32 -38.74 -19.86
C PRO A 733 17.83 -38.51 -19.66
N GLU A 734 18.35 -38.94 -18.50
CA GLU A 734 19.78 -38.90 -18.17
C GLU A 734 20.69 -39.37 -19.34
N GLY A 735 21.69 -38.56 -19.68
CA GLY A 735 22.66 -38.86 -20.74
C GLY A 735 22.14 -38.68 -22.17
N THR A 736 20.93 -38.16 -22.36
CA THR A 736 20.38 -37.93 -23.70
C THR A 736 21.24 -36.94 -24.47
N SER A 737 21.54 -37.27 -25.72
CA SER A 737 22.17 -36.35 -26.66
C SER A 737 21.16 -35.75 -27.60
N PHE A 738 21.22 -34.43 -27.77
CA PHE A 738 20.31 -33.67 -28.63
C PHE A 738 21.07 -32.55 -29.33
N GLU A 739 20.50 -32.04 -30.44
CA GLU A 739 21.12 -31.03 -31.29
C GLU A 739 20.23 -29.80 -31.39
N ILE A 740 20.84 -28.62 -31.26
CA ILE A 740 20.22 -27.31 -31.46
C ILE A 740 21.15 -26.47 -32.34
N ASP A 741 20.64 -25.94 -33.44
CA ASP A 741 21.39 -25.11 -34.41
C ASP A 741 22.76 -25.70 -34.83
N GLY A 742 22.82 -27.02 -35.04
CA GLY A 742 24.03 -27.73 -35.45
C GLY A 742 25.04 -28.00 -34.33
N SER A 743 24.76 -27.56 -33.10
CA SER A 743 25.56 -27.85 -31.90
C SER A 743 24.91 -28.98 -31.12
N GLN A 744 25.68 -30.02 -30.79
CA GLN A 744 25.20 -31.17 -30.03
C GLN A 744 25.56 -31.04 -28.55
N PHE A 745 24.63 -31.39 -27.68
CA PHE A 745 24.79 -31.40 -26.23
C PHE A 745 24.41 -32.77 -25.65
N VAL A 746 24.93 -33.07 -24.46
CA VAL A 746 24.49 -34.18 -23.60
C VAL A 746 24.05 -33.61 -22.27
N ILE A 747 22.88 -34.01 -21.78
CA ILE A 747 22.35 -33.59 -20.48
C ILE A 747 22.68 -34.59 -19.38
N THR A 748 22.95 -34.10 -18.17
CA THR A 748 22.95 -34.89 -16.93
C THR A 748 22.18 -34.14 -15.84
N TYR A 749 21.45 -34.87 -15.00
CA TYR A 749 20.73 -34.39 -13.81
C TYR A 749 21.52 -34.69 -12.51
N THR A 750 22.72 -35.25 -12.66
CA THR A 750 23.62 -35.62 -11.55
C THR A 750 24.97 -34.93 -11.70
N GLY A 751 24.97 -33.73 -12.29
CA GLY A 751 26.18 -32.94 -12.51
C GLY A 751 26.81 -32.48 -11.20
N ASN A 752 28.08 -32.05 -11.29
CA ASN A 752 28.84 -31.44 -10.20
C ASN A 752 28.89 -32.30 -8.91
N ASP A 753 28.17 -31.92 -7.85
CA ASP A 753 28.09 -32.61 -6.56
C ASP A 753 26.96 -33.66 -6.49
N GLY A 754 26.23 -33.87 -7.59
CA GLY A 754 25.37 -35.04 -7.80
C GLY A 754 23.89 -34.73 -8.03
N ASN A 755 23.50 -33.45 -8.02
CA ASN A 755 22.12 -33.00 -8.17
C ASN A 755 21.97 -31.74 -9.04
N ASP A 756 22.99 -31.36 -9.83
CA ASP A 756 22.90 -30.26 -10.79
C ASP A 756 22.44 -30.71 -12.19
N ILE A 757 21.74 -29.84 -12.91
CA ILE A 757 21.44 -30.04 -14.33
C ILE A 757 22.51 -29.38 -15.19
N VAL A 758 23.26 -30.19 -15.94
CA VAL A 758 24.42 -29.77 -16.71
C VAL A 758 24.32 -30.21 -18.16
N LEU A 759 24.59 -29.28 -19.07
CA LEU A 759 24.77 -29.56 -20.49
C LEU A 759 26.26 -29.67 -20.81
N THR A 760 26.66 -30.74 -21.49
CA THR A 760 28.03 -30.91 -21.99
C THR A 760 28.03 -30.79 -23.51
N ALA A 761 28.75 -29.80 -24.06
CA ALA A 761 28.90 -29.67 -25.51
C ALA A 761 29.67 -30.88 -26.08
N VAL A 762 29.19 -31.45 -27.17
CA VAL A 762 29.83 -32.60 -27.83
C VAL A 762 30.74 -32.12 -28.96
N PRO A 763 31.99 -32.61 -29.05
CA PRO A 763 32.87 -32.28 -30.17
C PRO A 763 32.28 -32.72 -31.51
N GLU A 764 32.40 -31.89 -32.56
CA GLU A 764 31.87 -32.25 -33.88
C GLU A 764 32.40 -33.62 -34.39
N PRO A 765 31.59 -34.38 -35.15
CA PRO A 765 31.99 -35.69 -35.69
C PRO A 765 33.30 -35.68 -36.48
N ALA A 766 33.61 -34.58 -37.19
CA ALA A 766 34.86 -34.43 -37.94
C ALA A 766 36.08 -34.33 -37.01
N THR A 767 35.94 -33.71 -35.84
CA THR A 767 36.98 -33.61 -34.81
C THR A 767 37.25 -34.98 -34.20
N MET A 768 36.21 -35.77 -33.94
CA MET A 768 36.34 -37.17 -33.49
C MET A 768 36.98 -38.08 -34.56
N ALA A 769 36.62 -37.90 -35.82
CA ALA A 769 37.22 -38.64 -36.93
C ALA A 769 38.71 -38.27 -37.14
N LEU A 770 39.07 -36.99 -37.05
CA LEU A 770 40.46 -36.51 -37.11
C LEU A 770 41.29 -36.99 -35.91
N LEU A 771 40.72 -37.02 -34.70
CA LEU A 771 41.38 -37.55 -33.51
C LEU A 771 41.62 -39.06 -33.64
N ALA A 772 40.65 -39.82 -34.15
CA ALA A 772 40.79 -41.24 -34.44
C ALA A 772 41.83 -41.54 -35.54
N LEU A 773 41.89 -40.71 -36.59
CA LEU A 773 42.91 -40.78 -37.64
C LEU A 773 44.30 -40.40 -37.12
N ALA A 774 44.40 -39.42 -36.22
CA ALA A 774 45.66 -39.04 -35.57
C ALA A 774 46.16 -40.12 -34.61
N ALA A 775 45.27 -40.76 -33.83
CA ALA A 775 45.61 -41.85 -32.92
C ALA A 775 46.06 -43.12 -33.67
N THR A 776 45.39 -43.46 -34.77
CA THR A 776 45.83 -44.56 -35.66
C THR A 776 47.14 -44.23 -36.37
N GLY A 777 47.35 -42.98 -36.79
CA GLY A 777 48.61 -42.49 -37.34
C GLY A 777 49.77 -42.55 -36.34
N LEU A 778 49.56 -42.14 -35.08
CA LEU A 778 50.54 -42.20 -34.00
C LEU A 778 50.85 -43.64 -33.58
N GLY A 779 49.84 -44.51 -33.49
CA GLY A 779 50.01 -45.95 -33.29
C GLY A 779 50.81 -46.59 -34.43
N GLY A 780 50.55 -46.18 -35.67
CA GLY A 780 51.34 -46.55 -36.85
C GLY A 780 52.80 -46.07 -36.78
N TYR A 781 53.03 -44.84 -36.34
CA TYR A 781 54.37 -44.25 -36.17
C TYR A 781 55.18 -44.95 -35.06
N ILE A 782 54.56 -45.20 -33.90
CA ILE A 782 55.18 -45.93 -32.78
C ILE A 782 55.51 -47.36 -33.20
N ARG A 783 54.59 -48.05 -33.90
CA ARG A 783 54.82 -49.38 -34.46
C ARG A 783 56.00 -49.37 -35.45
N ARG A 784 56.10 -48.38 -36.34
CA ARG A 784 57.20 -48.23 -37.32
C ARG A 784 58.55 -47.88 -36.67
N ARG A 785 58.55 -47.23 -35.50
CA ARG A 785 59.77 -46.92 -34.73
C ARG A 785 60.26 -48.13 -33.92
N SER A 786 59.35 -48.97 -33.42
CA SER A 786 59.68 -50.22 -32.72
C SER A 786 60.31 -51.27 -33.65
N THR A 787 59.88 -51.36 -34.91
CA THR A 787 60.45 -52.29 -35.91
C THR A 787 61.81 -51.87 -36.44
N ARG A 788 62.18 -50.57 -36.37
CA ARG A 788 63.50 -50.07 -36.77
C ARG A 788 64.61 -50.30 -35.72
N ARG A 789 64.28 -50.68 -34.49
CA ARG A 789 65.29 -51.06 -33.47
C ARG A 789 65.62 -52.57 -33.45
N GLY A 790 64.93 -53.39 -34.24
CA GLY A 790 65.13 -54.85 -34.29
C GLY A 790 66.03 -55.39 -35.42
N ALA A 791 66.46 -54.56 -36.38
CA ALA A 791 67.31 -55.00 -37.48
C ALA A 791 68.80 -54.81 -37.14
N GLY A 792 69.34 -55.77 -36.39
CA GLY A 792 70.78 -55.91 -36.16
C GLY A 792 71.54 -56.21 -37.45
N LYS A 793 72.69 -55.56 -37.62
CA LYS A 793 73.66 -55.74 -38.71
C LYS A 793 74.11 -57.21 -38.82
N PRO A 794 74.26 -57.78 -40.04
CA PRO A 794 75.11 -58.94 -40.25
C PRO A 794 76.58 -58.51 -40.33
N GLY A 795 77.42 -59.07 -39.46
CA GLY A 795 78.87 -58.94 -39.52
C GLY A 795 79.44 -59.68 -40.72
N ARG A 796 80.43 -59.07 -41.38
CA ARG A 796 81.20 -59.62 -42.51
C ARG A 796 82.58 -60.02 -41.98
N ALA A 797 83.07 -61.18 -42.43
CA ALA A 797 84.27 -61.87 -41.97
C ALA A 797 85.59 -61.09 -42.17
N ALA A 798 86.47 -61.20 -41.17
CA ALA A 798 87.89 -61.55 -41.26
C ALA A 798 88.37 -61.98 -39.86
#